data_AF-A0A150RZ69-F1
#
_entry.id   AF-A0A150RZ69-F1
#
_cell.length_a   1.000
_cell.length_b   1.000
_cell.length_c   1.000
_cell.angle_alpha   90.00
_cell.angle_beta   90.00
_cell.angle_gamma   90.00
#
_symmetry.space_group_name_H-M   'P 1'
#
loop_
_entity.id
_entity.type
_entity.pdbx_description
1 polymer ?
#
loop_
_entity_poly.entity_id
_entity_poly.type
_entity_poly.pdbx_seq_one_letter_code
_entity_poly.pdbx_strand_id
1 'polypeptide(L)'
;MQRTPVAEPGPGHRPTAFDQLEPTFRQVFATRKGFVPLSRERPRSLEAFRTEYMRLTQGLGFSRRDLARFFFKLVRYLMTCSARREKEYEGISLFTFFGADQKGFYSEPFVEAIRAAPQALVAMDAEHCDARTQANVYLQLLLDQVLGGQYTDSILSSPTSHAWLIPWRKHLEKNLGVKFHQGELLSITEKDGKLDVRVRWPEGKLPRAAYHVVAVDAVAAERVTRWWNSTEMGGVAHDGVPRELRGFTSCVTIQLPGGLERYEIAVTYTRPLLPQEADDKLRSFLRRVQAAEDDASLEQREQSVFRSVAYSTGHMVEEPEGVPELRIQFWFDRRIGPRELKVLERVLRSWARPGEDVRLTSKTAQQFPQAQRVKTPRLPEQRYGDAADDRLQTFTGVQYYFGHDFKLVRGHVYFPNTEWGLSAVSQSQFWVGRHFDGIVPQVRGVLSVDIGNCCKRSSFTGKSLMESSPDEIQKEVWRQIKDSLRTTRGPAAPVTNLPLPEPLYYHLDSNLVFVSGVLRANRTPFLINRVGDWDNRPRCAPWVPGRSKLGDGDRTDRTGVWQAPHGGYRVHADSVVFCGSYMRTFTRMNTMEAANESARHAVNAILDHMASTHRSEDLERAGITGDYCDIWDIEEHELDDLSFFKRVDEMLFRAGKPHIADILQFDKIADVAHPDPSPGQSLLAALGATLKNDWGADANDLAGSLNGLMEIVRASKDLAGSLGGDPPNLQKLLSLLGAAKAGPGKQAP
;
A
#
# COMPACT_ATOMS: atom_id res chain seq x y z
N MET A 1 11.84 -16.59 -3.07
CA MET A 1 12.77 -17.28 -2.12
C MET A 1 12.97 -18.75 -2.46
N GLN A 2 11.91 -19.56 -2.66
CA GLN A 2 12.01 -21.00 -2.94
C GLN A 2 12.82 -21.38 -4.19
N ARG A 3 13.02 -20.44 -5.13
CA ARG A 3 13.80 -20.66 -6.36
C ARG A 3 15.18 -19.98 -6.32
N THR A 4 15.54 -19.37 -5.19
CA THR A 4 16.77 -18.56 -5.05
C THR A 4 17.84 -19.38 -4.32
N PRO A 5 18.83 -19.97 -5.00
CA PRO A 5 19.88 -20.77 -4.37
C PRO A 5 20.77 -19.92 -3.44
N VAL A 6 21.25 -20.55 -2.36
CA VAL A 6 22.18 -19.93 -1.39
C VAL A 6 23.52 -20.68 -1.25
N ALA A 7 23.69 -21.80 -1.96
CA ALA A 7 24.96 -22.53 -2.05
C ALA A 7 25.24 -22.99 -3.48
N GLU A 8 26.49 -23.37 -3.74
CA GLU A 8 26.88 -24.00 -5.01
C GLU A 8 26.13 -25.34 -5.16
N PRO A 9 25.72 -25.71 -6.38
CA PRO A 9 24.99 -26.94 -6.62
C PRO A 9 25.87 -28.17 -6.36
N GLY A 10 25.59 -28.90 -5.27
CA GLY A 10 26.12 -30.25 -5.00
C GLY A 10 25.13 -31.36 -5.38
N PRO A 11 25.52 -32.64 -5.30
CA PRO A 11 24.59 -33.75 -5.44
C PRO A 11 23.64 -33.79 -4.23
N GLY A 12 22.34 -33.57 -4.46
CA GLY A 12 21.29 -33.58 -3.43
C GLY A 12 20.41 -32.32 -3.43
N HIS A 13 19.70 -32.08 -2.32
CA HIS A 13 18.89 -30.88 -2.11
C HIS A 13 19.77 -29.62 -2.25
N ARG A 14 19.36 -28.69 -3.11
CA ARG A 14 20.04 -27.41 -3.28
C ARG A 14 19.40 -26.41 -2.32
N PRO A 15 20.10 -25.95 -1.28
CA PRO A 15 19.51 -25.01 -0.34
C PRO A 15 19.23 -23.68 -1.02
N THR A 16 18.11 -23.08 -0.64
CA THR A 16 17.55 -21.85 -1.18
C THR A 16 17.40 -20.80 -0.07
N ALA A 17 17.07 -19.57 -0.43
CA ALA A 17 16.76 -18.52 0.52
C ALA A 17 15.56 -18.88 1.41
N PHE A 18 14.67 -19.75 0.92
CA PHE A 18 13.56 -20.27 1.74
C PHE A 18 14.07 -21.22 2.84
N ASP A 19 15.10 -22.02 2.57
CA ASP A 19 15.72 -22.90 3.58
C ASP A 19 16.52 -22.12 4.65
N GLN A 20 16.65 -20.80 4.50
CA GLN A 20 17.27 -19.90 5.48
C GLN A 20 16.23 -19.24 6.40
N LEU A 21 14.95 -19.60 6.29
CA LEU A 21 13.88 -19.11 7.14
C LEU A 21 13.69 -20.00 8.36
N GLU A 22 13.65 -19.37 9.52
CA GLU A 22 13.31 -19.98 10.80
C GLU A 22 11.83 -19.69 11.11
N PRO A 23 11.01 -20.72 11.36
CA PRO A 23 9.60 -20.51 11.66
C PRO A 23 9.40 -19.79 13.00
N THR A 24 8.35 -18.97 13.05
CA THR A 24 7.89 -18.36 14.29
C THR A 24 6.50 -18.88 14.65
N PHE A 25 6.34 -19.27 15.91
CA PHE A 25 5.11 -19.89 16.40
C PHE A 25 4.33 -18.98 17.34
N ARG A 26 4.87 -17.80 17.66
CA ARG A 26 4.30 -16.87 18.63
C ARG A 26 4.39 -15.44 18.16
N GLN A 27 3.34 -14.70 18.42
CA GLN A 27 3.29 -13.25 18.35
C GLN A 27 2.85 -12.73 19.72
N VAL A 28 3.29 -11.55 20.12
CA VAL A 28 2.85 -10.97 21.38
C VAL A 28 2.50 -9.50 21.25
N PHE A 29 1.43 -9.11 21.93
CA PHE A 29 1.07 -7.72 22.18
C PHE A 29 1.51 -7.30 23.58
N ALA A 30 2.44 -6.35 23.65
CA ALA A 30 2.86 -5.68 24.88
C ALA A 30 1.97 -4.46 25.11
N THR A 31 0.84 -4.69 25.79
CA THR A 31 -0.14 -3.66 26.10
C THR A 31 0.08 -3.08 27.50
N ARG A 32 -0.51 -1.93 27.79
CA ARG A 32 -0.55 -1.37 29.16
C ARG A 32 -1.22 -2.30 30.19
N LYS A 33 -2.05 -3.25 29.73
CA LYS A 33 -2.78 -4.19 30.58
C LYS A 33 -2.06 -5.52 30.77
N GLY A 34 -1.03 -5.80 29.95
CA GLY A 34 -0.28 -7.04 30.03
C GLY A 34 0.31 -7.52 28.70
N PHE A 35 1.02 -8.64 28.79
CA PHE A 35 1.63 -9.36 27.67
C PHE A 35 0.63 -10.41 27.17
N VAL A 36 0.14 -10.25 25.95
CA VAL A 36 -0.88 -11.15 25.41
C VAL A 36 -0.27 -11.99 24.28
N PRO A 37 0.18 -13.23 24.57
CA PRO A 37 0.72 -14.10 23.54
C PRO A 37 -0.40 -14.65 22.66
N LEU A 38 -0.23 -14.60 21.35
CA LEU A 38 -1.06 -15.28 20.37
C LEU A 38 -0.24 -16.36 19.68
N SER A 39 -0.89 -17.49 19.41
CA SER A 39 -0.27 -18.55 18.61
C SER A 39 -0.25 -18.15 17.14
N ARG A 40 0.85 -18.47 16.46
CA ARG A 40 0.98 -18.42 15.01
C ARG A 40 0.94 -19.82 14.39
N GLU A 41 0.67 -20.83 15.20
CA GLU A 41 0.34 -22.18 14.73
C GLU A 41 -1.14 -22.28 14.38
N ARG A 42 -1.45 -23.06 13.34
CA ARG A 42 -2.82 -23.41 13.00
C ARG A 42 -3.50 -24.09 14.20
N PRO A 43 -4.65 -23.60 14.69
CA PRO A 43 -5.42 -24.27 15.73
C PRO A 43 -5.88 -25.66 15.26
N ARG A 44 -5.53 -26.72 16.01
CA ARG A 44 -5.89 -28.11 15.68
C ARG A 44 -6.97 -28.73 16.56
N SER A 45 -7.49 -27.97 17.53
CA SER A 45 -8.53 -28.43 18.45
C SER A 45 -9.45 -27.28 18.88
N LEU A 46 -10.64 -27.65 19.37
CA LEU A 46 -11.58 -26.69 19.97
C LEU A 46 -10.97 -25.98 21.18
N GLU A 47 -10.13 -26.67 21.94
CA GLU A 47 -9.42 -26.09 23.10
C GLU A 47 -8.38 -25.06 22.66
N ALA A 48 -7.62 -25.33 21.59
CA ALA A 48 -6.67 -24.38 21.03
C ALA A 48 -7.41 -23.13 20.53
N PHE A 49 -8.51 -23.31 19.79
CA PHE A 49 -9.35 -22.20 19.35
C PHE A 49 -9.90 -21.40 20.53
N ARG A 50 -10.45 -22.09 21.55
CA ARG A 50 -10.96 -21.46 22.78
C ARG A 50 -9.85 -20.65 23.45
N THR A 51 -8.64 -21.18 23.53
CA THR A 51 -7.49 -20.50 24.14
C THR A 51 -7.17 -19.19 23.45
N GLU A 52 -7.09 -19.18 22.11
CA GLU A 52 -6.85 -17.95 21.35
C GLU A 52 -8.01 -16.95 21.51
N TYR A 53 -9.26 -17.42 21.48
CA TYR A 53 -10.42 -16.59 21.74
C TYR A 53 -10.40 -15.94 23.14
N MET A 54 -9.98 -16.67 24.16
CA MET A 54 -9.83 -16.14 25.52
C MET A 54 -8.71 -15.09 25.61
N ARG A 55 -7.61 -15.25 24.86
CA ARG A 55 -6.54 -14.23 24.77
C ARG A 55 -7.03 -12.94 24.12
N LEU A 56 -7.84 -13.03 23.06
CA LEU A 56 -8.45 -11.85 22.43
C LEU A 56 -9.41 -11.13 23.38
N THR A 57 -10.29 -11.89 24.05
CA THR A 57 -11.33 -11.29 24.91
C THR A 57 -10.80 -10.84 26.26
N GLN A 58 -10.13 -11.72 27.01
CA GLN A 58 -9.62 -11.41 28.35
C GLN A 58 -8.27 -10.70 28.35
N GLY A 59 -7.41 -10.98 27.35
CA GLY A 59 -6.09 -10.36 27.24
C GLY A 59 -6.15 -8.97 26.60
N LEU A 60 -6.73 -8.86 25.40
CA LEU A 60 -6.82 -7.57 24.69
C LEU A 60 -8.07 -6.75 25.07
N GLY A 61 -9.03 -7.36 25.77
CA GLY A 61 -10.24 -6.69 26.22
C GLY A 61 -11.30 -6.54 25.13
N PHE A 62 -11.25 -7.36 24.08
CA PHE A 62 -12.23 -7.32 23.00
C PHE A 62 -13.56 -7.91 23.45
N SER A 63 -14.67 -7.23 23.15
CA SER A 63 -15.99 -7.78 23.47
C SER A 63 -16.36 -8.88 22.48
N ARG A 64 -17.23 -9.81 22.89
CA ARG A 64 -17.75 -10.85 22.00
C ARG A 64 -18.47 -10.26 20.79
N ARG A 65 -19.15 -9.12 20.99
CA ARG A 65 -19.85 -8.35 19.96
C ARG A 65 -18.88 -7.81 18.91
N ASP A 66 -17.74 -7.30 19.35
CA ASP A 66 -16.73 -6.79 18.43
C ASP A 66 -16.23 -7.91 17.51
N LEU A 67 -15.88 -9.05 18.10
CA LEU A 67 -15.39 -10.21 17.35
C LEU A 67 -16.44 -10.75 16.38
N ALA A 68 -17.71 -10.81 16.77
CA ALA A 68 -18.80 -11.24 15.90
C ALA A 68 -19.01 -10.28 14.71
N ARG A 69 -19.13 -8.97 14.98
CA ARG A 69 -19.27 -7.94 13.95
C ARG A 69 -18.11 -7.97 12.96
N PHE A 70 -16.89 -8.02 13.48
CA PHE A 70 -15.67 -8.09 12.67
C PHE A 70 -15.65 -9.34 11.79
N PHE A 71 -15.97 -10.51 12.37
CA PHE A 71 -16.06 -11.76 11.62
C PHE A 71 -17.05 -11.68 10.46
N PHE A 72 -18.26 -11.16 10.69
CA PHE A 72 -19.26 -11.01 9.61
C PHE A 72 -18.82 -10.01 8.53
N LYS A 73 -18.05 -8.97 8.87
CA LYS A 73 -17.43 -8.09 7.86
C LYS A 73 -16.38 -8.84 7.01
N LEU A 74 -15.57 -9.71 7.62
CA LEU A 74 -14.61 -10.55 6.87
C LEU A 74 -15.32 -11.54 5.94
N VAL A 75 -16.37 -12.22 6.42
CA VAL A 75 -17.17 -13.14 5.60
C VAL A 75 -17.86 -12.40 4.46
N ARG A 76 -18.43 -11.21 4.72
CA ARG A 76 -18.97 -10.33 3.66
C ARG A 76 -17.92 -10.09 2.59
N TYR A 77 -16.70 -9.70 2.98
CA TYR A 77 -15.63 -9.40 2.04
C TYR A 77 -15.25 -10.62 1.19
N LEU A 78 -15.07 -11.79 1.80
CA LEU A 78 -14.82 -13.06 1.10
C LEU A 78 -15.91 -13.41 0.07
N MET A 79 -17.17 -13.06 0.36
CA MET A 79 -18.31 -13.27 -0.56
C MET A 79 -18.42 -12.20 -1.64
N THR A 80 -17.67 -11.09 -1.54
CA THR A 80 -17.77 -9.97 -2.48
C THR A 80 -16.95 -10.24 -3.75
N CYS A 81 -17.56 -10.03 -4.92
CA CYS A 81 -16.87 -10.17 -6.20
C CYS A 81 -15.84 -9.05 -6.46
N SER A 82 -14.81 -9.34 -7.26
CA SER A 82 -13.73 -8.38 -7.59
C SER A 82 -14.26 -7.06 -8.15
N ALA A 83 -15.26 -7.09 -9.03
CA ALA A 83 -15.86 -5.89 -9.63
C ALA A 83 -16.53 -4.98 -8.59
N ARG A 84 -17.21 -5.56 -7.58
CA ARG A 84 -17.79 -4.78 -6.48
C ARG A 84 -16.70 -4.25 -5.55
N ARG A 85 -15.68 -5.07 -5.22
CA ARG A 85 -14.52 -4.61 -4.42
C ARG A 85 -13.85 -3.40 -5.07
N GLU A 86 -13.63 -3.46 -6.38
CA GLU A 86 -13.08 -2.36 -7.17
C GLU A 86 -13.94 -1.10 -7.07
N LYS A 87 -15.24 -1.24 -7.31
CA LYS A 87 -16.13 -0.07 -7.43
C LYS A 87 -16.50 0.55 -6.09
N GLU A 88 -16.76 -0.27 -5.07
CA GLU A 88 -17.31 0.17 -3.79
C GLU A 88 -16.25 0.28 -2.70
N TYR A 89 -15.24 -0.61 -2.69
CA TYR A 89 -14.28 -0.68 -1.57
C TYR A 89 -12.99 0.10 -1.82
N GLU A 90 -12.64 0.38 -3.08
CA GLU A 90 -11.50 1.27 -3.39
C GLU A 90 -11.73 2.75 -3.02
N GLY A 91 -13.00 3.13 -2.96
CA GLY A 91 -13.45 4.49 -2.68
C GLY A 91 -13.66 4.79 -1.19
N ILE A 92 -13.47 3.81 -0.29
CA ILE A 92 -13.67 3.98 1.15
C ILE A 92 -12.45 3.47 1.94
N SER A 93 -12.31 3.94 3.18
CA SER A 93 -11.24 3.47 4.04
C SER A 93 -11.56 2.11 4.65
N LEU A 94 -10.53 1.36 5.05
CA LEU A 94 -10.71 0.11 5.79
C LEU A 94 -11.54 0.33 7.08
N PHE A 95 -11.31 1.45 7.76
CA PHE A 95 -12.02 1.83 8.98
C PHE A 95 -13.52 1.99 8.74
N THR A 96 -13.91 2.68 7.66
CA THR A 96 -15.30 2.82 7.24
C THR A 96 -15.90 1.48 6.79
N PHE A 97 -15.16 0.65 6.05
CA PHE A 97 -15.63 -0.68 5.65
C PHE A 97 -16.01 -1.55 6.86
N PHE A 98 -15.17 -1.56 7.90
CA PHE A 98 -15.47 -2.30 9.13
C PHE A 98 -16.59 -1.65 9.97
N GLY A 99 -16.96 -0.39 9.70
CA GLY A 99 -17.91 0.40 10.48
C GLY A 99 -17.31 0.99 11.76
N ALA A 100 -15.98 1.09 11.84
CA ALA A 100 -15.29 1.57 13.04
C ALA A 100 -15.38 3.10 13.25
N ASP A 101 -15.79 3.83 12.22
CA ASP A 101 -16.17 5.26 12.27
C ASP A 101 -17.53 5.50 12.94
N GLN A 102 -18.35 4.45 13.10
CA GLN A 102 -19.66 4.56 13.70
C GLN A 102 -19.58 4.53 15.23
N LYS A 103 -19.99 5.63 15.86
CA LYS A 103 -19.98 5.77 17.32
C LYS A 103 -20.77 4.64 18.00
N GLY A 104 -20.11 3.88 18.87
CA GLY A 104 -20.71 2.77 19.61
C GLY A 104 -20.87 1.46 18.82
N PHE A 105 -20.35 1.39 17.59
CA PHE A 105 -20.37 0.16 16.80
C PHE A 105 -19.28 -0.84 17.23
N TYR A 106 -18.16 -0.39 17.77
CA TYR A 106 -17.20 -1.26 18.45
C TYR A 106 -16.89 -0.70 19.84
N SER A 107 -16.38 -1.55 20.73
CA SER A 107 -15.76 -1.08 21.96
C SER A 107 -14.48 -0.29 21.66
N GLU A 108 -14.15 0.69 22.51
CA GLU A 108 -12.95 1.53 22.36
C GLU A 108 -11.65 0.71 22.17
N PRO A 109 -11.38 -0.36 22.95
CA PRO A 109 -10.19 -1.18 22.74
C PRO A 109 -10.11 -1.82 21.35
N PHE A 110 -11.26 -2.15 20.75
CA PHE A 110 -11.31 -2.77 19.43
C PHE A 110 -11.11 -1.73 18.32
N VAL A 111 -11.69 -0.54 18.48
CA VAL A 111 -11.45 0.60 17.56
C VAL A 111 -9.96 0.93 17.50
N GLU A 112 -9.31 1.05 18.66
CA GLU A 112 -7.86 1.30 18.72
C GLU A 112 -7.04 0.15 18.11
N ALA A 113 -7.48 -1.10 18.25
CA ALA A 113 -6.82 -2.23 17.60
C ALA A 113 -6.94 -2.19 16.07
N ILE A 114 -8.12 -1.84 15.52
CA ILE A 114 -8.31 -1.64 14.08
C ILE A 114 -7.37 -0.53 13.56
N ARG A 115 -7.23 0.58 14.31
CA ARG A 115 -6.35 1.68 13.93
C ARG A 115 -4.87 1.29 13.98
N ALA A 116 -4.45 0.60 15.04
CA ALA A 116 -3.02 0.29 15.28
C ALA A 116 -2.48 -0.85 14.41
N ALA A 117 -3.30 -1.84 14.05
CA ALA A 117 -2.81 -3.05 13.39
C ALA A 117 -2.17 -2.81 12.00
N PRO A 118 -2.78 -2.05 11.06
CA PRO A 118 -2.14 -1.75 9.78
C PRO A 118 -0.85 -0.92 9.93
N GLN A 119 -0.82 -0.04 10.94
CA GLN A 119 0.31 0.85 11.19
C GLN A 119 1.54 0.06 11.66
N ALA A 120 1.35 -0.92 12.53
CA ALA A 120 2.45 -1.70 13.08
C ALA A 120 3.04 -2.73 12.09
N LEU A 121 2.29 -3.07 11.03
CA LEU A 121 2.72 -4.02 10.00
C LEU A 121 3.37 -3.33 8.79
N VAL A 122 2.77 -2.23 8.32
CA VAL A 122 3.14 -1.60 7.03
C VAL A 122 2.99 -0.08 7.03
N ALA A 123 3.03 0.56 8.19
CA ALA A 123 2.86 2.01 8.36
C ALA A 123 1.58 2.60 7.74
N MET A 124 0.56 1.76 7.51
CA MET A 124 -0.72 2.20 6.98
C MET A 124 -1.61 2.76 8.08
N ASP A 125 -2.41 3.76 7.73
CA ASP A 125 -3.45 4.29 8.59
C ASP A 125 -4.80 3.74 8.13
N ALA A 126 -5.48 2.99 9.02
CA ALA A 126 -6.77 2.37 8.73
C ALA A 126 -7.84 3.37 8.28
N GLU A 127 -7.78 4.62 8.76
CA GLU A 127 -8.75 5.68 8.47
C GLU A 127 -8.59 6.25 7.05
N HIS A 128 -7.41 6.07 6.46
CA HIS A 128 -7.05 6.67 5.17
C HIS A 128 -6.66 5.64 4.11
N CYS A 129 -6.34 4.41 4.49
CA CYS A 129 -5.94 3.37 3.57
C CYS A 129 -7.15 2.78 2.83
N ASP A 130 -6.94 2.46 1.55
CA ASP A 130 -7.92 1.81 0.69
C ASP A 130 -8.38 0.46 1.31
N ALA A 131 -9.70 0.28 1.48
CA ALA A 131 -10.26 -0.94 2.04
C ALA A 131 -9.94 -2.17 1.18
N ARG A 132 -9.93 -2.09 -0.15
CA ARG A 132 -9.63 -3.25 -1.00
C ARG A 132 -8.20 -3.74 -0.81
N THR A 133 -7.24 -2.83 -0.87
CA THR A 133 -5.82 -3.15 -0.66
C THR A 133 -5.60 -3.81 0.70
N GLN A 134 -6.06 -3.16 1.77
CA GLN A 134 -5.73 -3.62 3.11
C GLN A 134 -6.54 -4.87 3.51
N ALA A 135 -7.81 -4.98 3.10
CA ALA A 135 -8.63 -6.15 3.41
C ALA A 135 -8.16 -7.40 2.65
N ASN A 136 -7.73 -7.31 1.39
CA ASN A 136 -7.16 -8.44 0.65
C ASN A 136 -5.94 -9.03 1.39
N VAL A 137 -4.98 -8.19 1.77
CA VAL A 137 -3.79 -8.64 2.49
C VAL A 137 -4.14 -9.17 3.88
N TYR A 138 -4.98 -8.44 4.63
CA TYR A 138 -5.39 -8.84 5.97
C TYR A 138 -6.11 -10.19 5.97
N LEU A 139 -6.98 -10.40 5.00
CA LEU A 139 -7.70 -11.65 4.81
C LEU A 139 -6.74 -12.78 4.45
N GLN A 140 -5.77 -12.58 3.55
CA GLN A 140 -4.79 -13.62 3.25
C GLN A 140 -3.95 -14.01 4.46
N LEU A 141 -3.48 -13.03 5.27
CA LEU A 141 -2.76 -13.33 6.51
C LEU A 141 -3.60 -14.16 7.50
N LEU A 142 -4.93 -13.96 7.53
CA LEU A 142 -5.85 -14.77 8.33
C LEU A 142 -6.10 -16.16 7.73
N LEU A 143 -6.28 -16.24 6.40
CA LEU A 143 -6.47 -17.51 5.70
C LEU A 143 -5.24 -18.39 5.85
N ASP A 144 -4.03 -17.85 5.72
CA ASP A 144 -2.78 -18.56 5.96
C ASP A 144 -2.72 -19.12 7.39
N GLN A 145 -3.22 -18.37 8.39
CA GLN A 145 -3.26 -18.81 9.79
C GLN A 145 -4.19 -20.01 10.02
N VAL A 146 -5.24 -20.13 9.21
CA VAL A 146 -6.29 -21.14 9.38
C VAL A 146 -6.11 -22.32 8.42
N LEU A 147 -5.63 -22.07 7.21
CA LEU A 147 -5.55 -23.01 6.10
C LEU A 147 -4.12 -23.38 5.71
N GLY A 148 -3.14 -22.54 6.01
CA GLY A 148 -1.75 -22.70 5.61
C GLY A 148 -1.05 -23.89 6.26
N GLY A 149 0.28 -23.91 6.11
CA GLY A 149 1.17 -24.95 6.63
C GLY A 149 1.21 -25.01 8.17
N GLN A 150 2.22 -25.69 8.73
CA GLN A 150 2.34 -25.78 10.20
C GLN A 150 2.53 -24.41 10.87
N TYR A 151 3.12 -23.45 10.17
CA TYR A 151 3.36 -22.07 10.60
C TYR A 151 3.12 -21.11 9.42
N THR A 152 2.83 -19.85 9.74
CA THR A 152 2.55 -18.78 8.77
C THR A 152 3.69 -17.80 8.61
N ASP A 153 4.38 -17.52 9.70
CA ASP A 153 5.40 -16.48 9.76
C ASP A 153 6.79 -17.10 9.91
N SER A 154 7.80 -16.45 9.34
CA SER A 154 9.20 -16.87 9.49
C SER A 154 10.15 -15.68 9.43
N ILE A 155 11.32 -15.85 10.03
CA ILE A 155 12.36 -14.84 10.11
C ILE A 155 13.64 -15.44 9.52
N LEU A 156 14.45 -14.64 8.83
CA LEU A 156 15.73 -15.11 8.31
C LEU A 156 16.67 -15.51 9.46
N SER A 157 17.34 -16.64 9.29
CA SER A 157 18.33 -17.22 10.21
C SER A 157 19.66 -16.45 10.30
N SER A 158 19.76 -15.28 9.67
CA SER A 158 20.92 -14.40 9.61
C SER A 158 20.50 -13.03 9.04
N PRO A 159 21.30 -11.95 9.09
CA PRO A 159 20.96 -10.70 8.39
C PRO A 159 20.61 -10.95 6.92
N THR A 160 19.63 -10.23 6.38
CA THR A 160 19.10 -10.42 5.01
C THR A 160 20.17 -10.53 3.94
N SER A 161 21.23 -9.71 4.05
CA SER A 161 22.36 -9.74 3.15
C SER A 161 23.08 -11.09 3.14
N HIS A 162 23.30 -11.71 4.31
CA HIS A 162 24.01 -12.98 4.44
C HIS A 162 23.11 -14.18 4.13
N ALA A 163 21.87 -14.18 4.62
CA ALA A 163 20.91 -15.26 4.38
C ALA A 163 20.44 -15.34 2.93
N TRP A 164 20.40 -14.21 2.20
CA TRP A 164 19.78 -14.15 0.88
C TRP A 164 20.60 -13.40 -0.17
N LEU A 165 20.87 -12.11 0.01
CA LEU A 165 21.32 -11.27 -1.10
C LEU A 165 22.75 -11.57 -1.59
N ILE A 166 23.69 -11.79 -0.68
CA ILE A 166 25.08 -12.11 -1.01
C ILE A 166 25.17 -13.47 -1.71
N PRO A 167 24.58 -14.58 -1.19
CA PRO A 167 24.57 -15.85 -1.90
C PRO A 167 23.90 -15.77 -3.27
N TRP A 168 22.77 -15.08 -3.36
CA TRP A 168 22.06 -14.89 -4.63
C TRP A 168 22.90 -14.15 -5.65
N ARG A 169 23.52 -13.03 -5.27
CA ARG A 169 24.45 -12.29 -6.12
C ARG A 169 25.59 -13.19 -6.60
N LYS A 170 26.17 -14.00 -5.70
CA LYS A 170 27.25 -14.94 -6.04
C LYS A 170 26.81 -15.97 -7.08
N HIS A 171 25.59 -16.50 -6.96
CA HIS A 171 25.00 -17.41 -7.93
C HIS A 171 24.80 -16.73 -9.29
N LEU A 172 24.23 -15.53 -9.30
CA LEU A 172 24.04 -14.74 -10.51
C LEU A 172 25.37 -14.49 -11.24
N GLU A 173 26.43 -14.11 -10.50
CA GLU A 173 27.75 -13.83 -11.05
C GLU A 173 28.45 -15.09 -11.58
N LYS A 174 28.49 -16.17 -10.78
CA LYS A 174 29.29 -17.36 -11.11
C LYS A 174 28.58 -18.32 -12.07
N ASN A 175 27.27 -18.48 -11.93
CA ASN A 175 26.53 -19.58 -12.55
C ASN A 175 25.63 -19.09 -13.70
N LEU A 176 25.17 -17.84 -13.64
CA LEU A 176 24.32 -17.25 -14.69
C LEU A 176 25.04 -16.15 -15.51
N GLY A 177 26.30 -15.86 -15.20
CA GLY A 177 27.12 -14.89 -15.95
C GLY A 177 26.67 -13.43 -15.81
N VAL A 178 25.87 -13.10 -14.79
CA VAL A 178 25.42 -11.74 -14.53
C VAL A 178 26.59 -10.87 -14.06
N LYS A 179 26.72 -9.68 -14.65
CA LYS A 179 27.74 -8.70 -14.24
C LYS A 179 27.09 -7.59 -13.43
N PHE A 180 27.55 -7.42 -12.19
CA PHE A 180 27.11 -6.33 -11.34
C PHE A 180 28.06 -5.14 -11.47
N HIS A 181 27.50 -4.00 -11.82
CA HIS A 181 28.22 -2.73 -11.93
C HIS A 181 27.71 -1.79 -10.84
N GLN A 182 28.57 -1.43 -9.89
CA GLN A 182 28.22 -0.44 -8.88
C GLN A 182 28.40 0.96 -9.44
N GLY A 183 27.29 1.66 -9.63
CA GLY A 183 27.28 3.04 -10.12
C GLY A 183 25.97 3.73 -9.75
N GLU A 184 25.80 4.94 -10.25
CA GLU A 184 24.58 5.73 -10.04
C GLU A 184 23.92 6.01 -11.38
N LEU A 185 22.65 5.64 -11.51
CA LEU A 185 21.85 6.02 -12.67
C LEU A 185 21.54 7.52 -12.60
N LEU A 186 22.08 8.29 -13.55
CA LEU A 186 21.93 9.74 -13.60
C LEU A 186 20.72 10.16 -14.43
N SER A 187 20.57 9.58 -15.62
CA SER A 187 19.44 9.87 -16.49
C SER A 187 19.23 8.79 -17.55
N ILE A 188 18.01 8.68 -18.04
CA ILE A 188 17.63 7.96 -19.25
C ILE A 188 17.10 9.01 -20.23
N THR A 189 17.74 9.11 -21.39
CA THR A 189 17.35 10.05 -22.45
C THR A 189 17.23 9.31 -23.76
N GLU A 190 16.34 9.75 -24.63
CA GLU A 190 16.29 9.24 -26.00
C GLU A 190 17.08 10.17 -26.92
N LYS A 191 17.89 9.58 -27.81
CA LYS A 191 18.66 10.28 -28.82
C LYS A 191 18.66 9.45 -30.11
N ASP A 192 18.21 10.05 -31.21
CA ASP A 192 18.16 9.41 -32.53
C ASP A 192 17.37 8.08 -32.55
N GLY A 193 16.25 8.01 -31.81
CA GLY A 193 15.43 6.80 -31.67
C GLY A 193 16.08 5.69 -30.83
N LYS A 194 17.13 6.00 -30.07
CA LYS A 194 17.84 5.07 -29.18
C LYS A 194 17.96 5.65 -27.79
N LEU A 195 17.83 4.80 -26.78
CA LEU A 195 18.02 5.23 -25.40
C LEU A 195 19.50 5.33 -25.03
N ASP A 196 19.87 6.47 -24.46
CA ASP A 196 21.14 6.72 -23.79
C ASP A 196 20.91 6.67 -22.28
N VAL A 197 21.36 5.58 -21.66
CA VAL A 197 21.33 5.38 -20.21
C VAL A 197 22.64 5.90 -19.64
N ARG A 198 22.59 7.10 -19.05
CA ARG A 198 23.75 7.73 -18.43
C ARG A 198 23.89 7.28 -16.99
N VAL A 199 25.02 6.65 -16.71
CA VAL A 199 25.43 6.26 -15.37
C VAL A 199 26.72 6.97 -14.97
N ARG A 200 26.84 7.27 -13.69
CA ARG A 200 28.13 7.56 -13.06
C ARG A 200 28.74 6.22 -12.67
N TRP A 201 29.76 5.81 -13.40
CA TRP A 201 30.44 4.55 -13.18
C TRP A 201 31.94 4.72 -13.42
N PRO A 202 32.84 4.25 -12.52
CA PRO A 202 34.28 4.49 -12.64
C PRO A 202 34.92 3.93 -13.91
N GLU A 203 34.34 2.90 -14.52
CA GLU A 203 34.93 2.17 -15.67
C GLU A 203 34.42 2.65 -17.05
N GLY A 204 33.48 3.62 -17.10
CA GLY A 204 33.03 4.25 -18.34
C GLY A 204 31.56 4.03 -18.72
N LYS A 205 31.27 3.72 -20.00
CA LYS A 205 29.90 3.55 -20.54
C LYS A 205 29.37 2.12 -20.30
N LEU A 206 28.06 2.00 -20.06
CA LEU A 206 27.39 0.70 -19.99
C LEU A 206 27.51 -0.09 -21.30
N PRO A 207 27.57 -1.44 -21.25
CA PRO A 207 27.39 -2.28 -22.43
C PRO A 207 26.05 -2.00 -23.10
N ARG A 208 25.97 -2.18 -24.42
CA ARG A 208 24.70 -2.16 -25.14
C ARG A 208 23.84 -3.33 -24.65
N ALA A 209 22.56 -3.07 -24.38
CA ALA A 209 21.57 -4.08 -24.04
C ALA A 209 20.42 -4.02 -25.05
N ALA A 210 19.73 -5.15 -25.26
CA ALA A 210 18.49 -5.18 -26.04
C ALA A 210 17.32 -4.58 -25.25
N TYR A 211 17.32 -4.81 -23.93
CA TYR A 211 16.35 -4.26 -22.99
C TYR A 211 17.03 -3.66 -21.76
N HIS A 212 16.39 -2.63 -21.21
CA HIS A 212 16.74 -1.97 -19.96
C HIS A 212 15.54 -2.04 -19.01
N VAL A 213 15.75 -2.65 -17.84
CA VAL A 213 14.72 -2.70 -16.79
C VAL A 213 15.01 -1.63 -15.74
N VAL A 214 14.07 -0.71 -15.55
CA VAL A 214 14.19 0.36 -14.56
C VAL A 214 13.50 -0.09 -13.27
N ALA A 215 14.28 -0.75 -12.41
CA ALA A 215 13.85 -1.33 -11.14
C ALA A 215 14.27 -0.45 -9.95
N VAL A 216 13.61 0.68 -9.76
CA VAL A 216 13.91 1.66 -8.70
C VAL A 216 12.62 2.10 -7.99
N ASP A 217 12.69 2.89 -6.92
CA ASP A 217 11.49 3.51 -6.37
C ASP A 217 10.92 4.58 -7.33
N ALA A 218 9.65 4.96 -7.16
CA ALA A 218 8.99 5.91 -8.05
C ALA A 218 9.68 7.27 -8.15
N VAL A 219 10.27 7.76 -7.06
CA VAL A 219 10.93 9.07 -7.03
C VAL A 219 12.20 9.00 -7.88
N ALA A 220 12.95 7.91 -7.73
CA ALA A 220 14.10 7.65 -8.59
C ALA A 220 13.69 7.48 -10.06
N ALA A 221 12.62 6.74 -10.36
CA ALA A 221 12.14 6.53 -11.72
C ALA A 221 11.75 7.85 -12.41
N GLU A 222 10.91 8.67 -11.77
CA GLU A 222 10.53 9.99 -12.28
C GLU A 222 11.76 10.92 -12.43
N ARG A 223 12.69 10.89 -11.46
CA ARG A 223 13.91 11.71 -11.51
C ARG A 223 14.82 11.36 -12.70
N VAL A 224 15.15 10.08 -12.90
CA VAL A 224 16.12 9.68 -13.94
C VAL A 224 15.52 9.81 -15.34
N THR A 225 14.20 9.80 -15.46
CA THR A 225 13.49 9.91 -16.73
C THR A 225 13.05 11.34 -17.04
N ARG A 226 13.39 12.32 -16.19
CA ARG A 226 12.98 13.73 -16.34
C ARG A 226 13.33 14.35 -17.70
N TRP A 227 14.39 13.87 -18.34
CA TRP A 227 14.91 14.37 -19.61
C TRP A 227 14.65 13.43 -20.79
N TRP A 228 13.78 12.44 -20.64
CA TRP A 228 13.43 11.55 -21.73
C TRP A 228 12.73 12.35 -22.84
N ASN A 229 13.08 12.11 -24.11
CA ASN A 229 12.52 12.79 -25.29
C ASN A 229 12.77 14.30 -25.38
N SER A 230 13.87 14.80 -24.81
CA SER A 230 14.18 16.24 -24.78
C SER A 230 15.00 16.77 -25.96
N THR A 231 15.00 16.15 -27.15
CA THR A 231 15.76 16.66 -28.32
C THR A 231 14.84 17.18 -29.43
N GLU A 232 14.91 18.49 -29.68
CA GLU A 232 14.21 19.26 -30.72
C GLU A 232 14.62 18.85 -32.14
N MET A 233 13.64 18.54 -33.00
CA MET A 233 13.33 19.29 -34.24
C MET A 233 12.30 18.51 -35.07
N GLY A 234 11.16 19.16 -35.38
CA GLY A 234 10.25 18.72 -36.45
C GLY A 234 8.86 18.25 -35.99
N GLY A 235 8.00 19.17 -35.55
CA GLY A 235 6.54 19.00 -35.68
C GLY A 235 5.88 17.94 -34.78
N VAL A 236 6.09 18.07 -33.47
CA VAL A 236 5.31 17.52 -32.33
C VAL A 236 5.48 16.04 -31.97
N ALA A 237 6.33 15.80 -30.95
CA ALA A 237 6.06 15.01 -29.73
C ALA A 237 7.19 15.27 -28.70
N HIS A 238 6.89 15.94 -27.59
CA HIS A 238 7.86 16.24 -26.51
C HIS A 238 7.34 15.69 -25.18
N ASP A 239 8.00 14.66 -24.64
CA ASP A 239 7.39 13.84 -23.59
C ASP A 239 8.20 13.64 -22.30
N GLY A 240 9.16 14.52 -21.95
CA GLY A 240 9.75 14.64 -20.59
C GLY A 240 9.77 13.35 -19.74
N VAL A 241 9.28 13.40 -18.50
CA VAL A 241 8.97 12.19 -17.71
C VAL A 241 7.94 11.31 -18.47
N PRO A 242 8.09 9.99 -18.56
CA PRO A 242 7.10 9.08 -19.15
C PRO A 242 5.70 9.32 -18.59
N ARG A 243 4.68 9.31 -19.46
CA ARG A 243 3.32 9.77 -19.15
C ARG A 243 2.75 9.13 -17.88
N GLU A 244 2.97 7.85 -17.69
CA GLU A 244 2.47 7.07 -16.56
C GLU A 244 3.22 7.35 -15.23
N LEU A 245 4.40 7.95 -15.28
CA LEU A 245 5.15 8.45 -14.12
C LEU A 245 4.83 9.92 -13.81
N ARG A 246 4.30 10.69 -14.77
CA ARG A 246 4.02 12.13 -14.60
C ARG A 246 3.05 12.39 -13.45
N GLY A 247 3.45 13.27 -12.54
CA GLY A 247 2.61 13.65 -11.41
C GLY A 247 2.40 12.52 -10.40
N PHE A 248 3.12 11.40 -10.52
CA PHE A 248 3.13 10.35 -9.52
C PHE A 248 3.85 10.86 -8.26
N THR A 249 5.14 11.20 -8.31
CA THR A 249 5.87 11.68 -7.12
C THR A 249 5.89 13.18 -6.98
N SER A 250 5.74 13.88 -8.10
CA SER A 250 5.84 15.34 -8.19
C SER A 250 4.57 16.08 -7.79
N CYS A 251 3.49 15.37 -7.44
CA CYS A 251 2.29 15.96 -6.85
C CYS A 251 2.00 15.39 -5.46
N VAL A 252 1.35 16.20 -4.63
CA VAL A 252 0.74 15.82 -3.36
C VAL A 252 -0.78 15.92 -3.48
N THR A 253 -1.49 15.09 -2.72
CA THR A 253 -2.93 15.26 -2.52
C THR A 253 -3.13 15.84 -1.14
N ILE A 254 -3.71 17.03 -1.07
CA ILE A 254 -4.03 17.68 0.19
C ILE A 254 -5.50 17.50 0.55
N GLN A 255 -5.78 17.30 1.83
CA GLN A 255 -7.13 17.30 2.39
C GLN A 255 -7.49 18.71 2.87
N LEU A 256 -8.40 19.36 2.18
CA LEU A 256 -8.91 20.68 2.52
C LEU A 256 -10.19 20.57 3.34
N PRO A 257 -10.35 21.32 4.45
CA PRO A 257 -11.58 21.31 5.24
C PRO A 257 -12.77 21.84 4.42
N GLY A 258 -13.99 21.44 4.83
CA GLY A 258 -15.22 22.02 4.28
C GLY A 258 -15.44 23.45 4.76
N GLY A 259 -16.30 24.19 4.05
CA GLY A 259 -16.63 25.58 4.33
C GLY A 259 -15.72 26.60 3.65
N LEU A 260 -14.77 26.17 2.83
CA LEU A 260 -13.85 27.06 2.12
C LEU A 260 -14.48 27.68 0.87
N GLU A 261 -14.03 28.89 0.55
CA GLU A 261 -14.27 29.55 -0.73
C GLU A 261 -13.03 29.49 -1.62
N ARG A 262 -13.20 29.05 -2.86
CA ARG A 262 -12.12 28.97 -3.86
C ARG A 262 -12.25 30.07 -4.91
N TYR A 263 -11.11 30.67 -5.22
CA TYR A 263 -10.93 31.55 -6.36
C TYR A 263 -9.77 31.05 -7.21
N GLU A 264 -9.90 31.15 -8.53
CA GLU A 264 -8.92 30.63 -9.48
C GLU A 264 -8.41 31.74 -10.39
N ILE A 265 -7.09 31.76 -10.56
CA ILE A 265 -6.36 32.63 -11.47
C ILE A 265 -5.66 31.73 -12.49
N ALA A 266 -5.86 32.04 -13.76
CA ALA A 266 -5.19 31.38 -14.86
C ALA A 266 -3.95 32.18 -15.29
N VAL A 267 -2.90 31.46 -15.67
CA VAL A 267 -1.73 32.01 -16.36
C VAL A 267 -1.62 31.32 -17.72
N THR A 268 -1.78 32.09 -18.78
CA THR A 268 -1.66 31.64 -20.18
C THR A 268 -0.37 32.16 -20.80
N TYR A 269 0.11 31.45 -21.81
CA TYR A 269 1.37 31.76 -22.48
C TYR A 269 1.10 32.15 -23.92
N THR A 270 1.83 33.16 -24.42
CA THR A 270 1.80 33.53 -25.84
C THR A 270 2.46 32.50 -26.75
N ARG A 271 3.27 31.59 -26.20
CA ARG A 271 3.88 30.47 -26.91
C ARG A 271 3.63 29.16 -26.14
N PRO A 272 3.45 28.00 -26.81
CA PRO A 272 3.44 26.70 -26.15
C PRO A 272 4.70 26.51 -25.30
N LEU A 273 4.53 26.06 -24.06
CA LEU A 273 5.63 25.65 -23.19
C LEU A 273 5.74 24.14 -23.15
N LEU A 274 6.97 23.65 -22.93
CA LEU A 274 7.16 22.24 -22.59
C LEU A 274 6.44 21.94 -21.26
N PRO A 275 5.81 20.76 -21.10
CA PRO A 275 5.12 20.40 -19.85
C PRO A 275 5.99 20.57 -18.60
N GLN A 276 7.28 20.27 -18.70
CA GLN A 276 8.23 20.45 -17.60
C GLN A 276 8.48 21.93 -17.27
N GLU A 277 8.60 22.81 -18.27
CA GLU A 277 8.75 24.24 -18.04
C GLU A 277 7.48 24.85 -17.42
N ALA A 278 6.32 24.40 -17.87
CA ALA A 278 5.03 24.79 -17.30
C ALA A 278 4.91 24.33 -15.83
N ASP A 279 5.30 23.09 -15.53
CA ASP A 279 5.34 22.54 -14.17
C ASP A 279 6.32 23.30 -13.26
N ASP A 280 7.54 23.57 -13.74
CA ASP A 280 8.54 24.35 -12.99
C ASP A 280 8.05 25.78 -12.72
N LYS A 281 7.37 26.41 -13.68
CA LYS A 281 6.72 27.71 -13.49
C LYS A 281 5.60 27.65 -12.46
N LEU A 282 4.73 26.64 -12.53
CA LEU A 282 3.64 26.46 -11.58
C LEU A 282 4.18 26.32 -10.15
N ARG A 283 5.20 25.48 -9.95
CA ARG A 283 5.89 25.35 -8.65
C ARG A 283 6.51 26.67 -8.21
N SER A 284 7.12 27.42 -9.13
CA SER A 284 7.69 28.72 -8.83
C SER A 284 6.62 29.71 -8.35
N PHE A 285 5.46 29.76 -9.02
CA PHE A 285 4.34 30.60 -8.57
C PHE A 285 3.84 30.19 -7.19
N LEU A 286 3.55 28.90 -6.98
CA LEU A 286 3.04 28.39 -5.70
C LEU A 286 4.01 28.68 -4.54
N ARG A 287 5.30 28.51 -4.76
CA ARG A 287 6.34 28.85 -3.77
C ARG A 287 6.38 30.34 -3.46
N ARG A 288 6.26 31.22 -4.46
CA ARG A 288 6.19 32.67 -4.23
C ARG A 288 4.92 33.05 -3.49
N VAL A 289 3.78 32.43 -3.81
CA VAL A 289 2.51 32.61 -3.08
C VAL A 289 2.68 32.24 -1.61
N GLN A 290 3.34 31.12 -1.29
CA GLN A 290 3.58 30.71 0.09
C GLN A 290 4.51 31.64 0.86
N ALA A 291 5.48 32.26 0.20
CA ALA A 291 6.40 33.22 0.81
C ALA A 291 5.87 34.67 0.83
N ALA A 292 4.74 34.94 0.17
CA ALA A 292 4.28 36.29 -0.12
C ALA A 292 3.90 37.11 1.12
N GLU A 293 3.48 36.45 2.21
CA GLU A 293 3.14 37.16 3.44
C GLU A 293 4.34 37.84 4.12
N ASP A 294 5.55 37.34 3.82
CA ASP A 294 6.83 37.83 4.35
C ASP A 294 7.74 38.43 3.25
N ASP A 295 7.24 38.58 2.01
CA ASP A 295 8.02 39.12 0.90
C ASP A 295 8.17 40.64 1.05
N ALA A 296 9.37 41.09 1.41
CA ALA A 296 9.70 42.50 1.60
C ALA A 296 9.58 43.36 0.33
N SER A 297 9.46 42.75 -0.86
CA SER A 297 9.21 43.47 -2.12
C SER A 297 7.74 43.85 -2.32
N LEU A 298 6.82 43.29 -1.53
CA LEU A 298 5.39 43.57 -1.58
C LEU A 298 4.99 44.68 -0.60
N GLU A 299 3.96 45.45 -0.95
CA GLU A 299 3.39 46.42 -0.01
C GLU A 299 2.69 45.69 1.17
N GLN A 300 2.62 46.33 2.35
CA GLN A 300 1.94 45.75 3.52
C GLN A 300 0.50 45.29 3.23
N ARG A 301 -0.20 46.02 2.35
CA ARG A 301 -1.56 45.66 1.94
C ARG A 301 -1.59 44.39 1.11
N GLU A 302 -0.58 44.16 0.28
CA GLU A 302 -0.47 42.96 -0.55
C GLU A 302 -0.12 41.76 0.32
N GLN A 303 0.88 41.89 1.19
CA GLN A 303 1.24 40.88 2.20
C GLN A 303 0.02 40.46 3.04
N SER A 304 -0.79 41.43 3.48
CA SER A 304 -2.01 41.19 4.26
C SER A 304 -3.05 40.33 3.51
N VAL A 305 -3.19 40.50 2.19
CA VAL A 305 -4.08 39.66 1.38
C VAL A 305 -3.56 38.23 1.31
N PHE A 306 -2.26 38.03 1.08
CA PHE A 306 -1.66 36.69 1.06
C PHE A 306 -1.71 36.00 2.42
N ARG A 307 -1.55 36.73 3.53
CA ARG A 307 -1.74 36.20 4.89
C ARG A 307 -3.14 35.66 5.14
N SER A 308 -4.14 36.16 4.41
CA SER A 308 -5.52 35.66 4.51
C SER A 308 -5.81 34.43 3.66
N VAL A 309 -4.88 34.00 2.81
CA VAL A 309 -4.99 32.76 2.03
C VAL A 309 -4.80 31.57 2.97
N ALA A 310 -5.85 30.78 3.20
CA ALA A 310 -5.77 29.59 4.03
C ALA A 310 -4.97 28.47 3.34
N TYR A 311 -5.20 28.28 2.04
CA TYR A 311 -4.45 27.31 1.22
C TYR A 311 -4.21 27.84 -0.19
N SER A 312 -3.11 27.43 -0.80
CA SER A 312 -2.84 27.63 -2.23
C SER A 312 -2.55 26.29 -2.91
N THR A 313 -3.22 26.05 -4.03
CA THR A 313 -3.04 24.85 -4.86
C THR A 313 -2.88 25.24 -6.32
N GLY A 314 -2.38 24.31 -7.13
CA GLY A 314 -2.32 24.55 -8.56
C GLY A 314 -2.38 23.28 -9.39
N HIS A 315 -2.76 23.42 -10.65
CA HIS A 315 -2.73 22.35 -11.64
C HIS A 315 -2.55 22.93 -13.05
N MET A 316 -2.20 22.07 -14.00
CA MET A 316 -2.16 22.41 -15.41
C MET A 316 -3.45 21.92 -16.08
N VAL A 317 -4.00 22.73 -16.99
CA VAL A 317 -5.12 22.35 -17.85
C VAL A 317 -4.59 22.26 -19.28
N GLU A 318 -4.84 21.13 -19.94
CA GLU A 318 -4.54 20.97 -21.37
C GLU A 318 -5.64 21.68 -22.17
N GLU A 319 -5.26 22.71 -22.94
CA GLU A 319 -6.16 23.38 -23.87
C GLU A 319 -6.13 22.70 -25.26
N PRO A 320 -7.21 22.78 -26.07
CA PRO A 320 -7.29 22.14 -27.39
C PRO A 320 -6.15 22.52 -28.36
N GLU A 321 -5.53 23.68 -28.16
CA GLU A 321 -4.43 24.22 -28.97
C GLU A 321 -3.04 23.75 -28.49
N GLY A 322 -2.97 22.90 -27.44
CA GLY A 322 -1.74 22.30 -26.94
C GLY A 322 -0.88 23.20 -26.05
N VAL A 323 -1.34 24.41 -25.72
CA VAL A 323 -0.69 25.29 -24.73
C VAL A 323 -1.25 24.97 -23.34
N PRO A 324 -0.43 24.49 -22.38
CA PRO A 324 -0.91 24.24 -21.03
C PRO A 324 -1.21 25.57 -20.34
N GLU A 325 -2.44 25.73 -19.85
CA GLU A 325 -2.82 26.86 -18.99
C GLU A 325 -2.55 26.47 -17.54
N LEU A 326 -1.84 27.33 -16.79
CA LEU A 326 -1.66 27.10 -15.36
C LEU A 326 -2.86 27.64 -14.61
N ARG A 327 -3.41 26.83 -13.70
CA ARG A 327 -4.46 27.25 -12.77
C ARG A 327 -3.90 27.30 -11.36
N ILE A 328 -3.89 28.49 -10.78
CA ILE A 328 -3.54 28.71 -9.38
C ILE A 328 -4.84 28.99 -8.62
N GLN A 329 -5.07 28.24 -7.57
CA GLN A 329 -6.27 28.28 -6.76
C GLN A 329 -5.94 28.80 -5.36
N PHE A 330 -6.70 29.78 -4.92
CA PHE A 330 -6.62 30.39 -3.60
C PHE A 330 -7.86 30.00 -2.81
N TRP A 331 -7.65 29.45 -1.64
CA TRP A 331 -8.71 28.98 -0.75
C TRP A 331 -8.74 29.87 0.49
N PHE A 332 -9.93 30.36 0.82
CA PHE A 332 -10.16 31.26 1.95
C PHE A 332 -11.19 30.64 2.90
N ASP A 333 -11.00 30.88 4.20
CA ASP A 333 -11.97 30.57 5.28
C ASP A 333 -13.12 31.58 5.38
N ARG A 334 -12.99 32.69 4.64
CA ARG A 334 -13.96 33.77 4.56
C ARG A 334 -14.13 34.23 3.12
N ARG A 335 -15.24 34.93 2.88
CA ARG A 335 -15.45 35.63 1.62
C ARG A 335 -14.54 36.86 1.51
N ILE A 336 -13.85 36.98 0.39
CA ILE A 336 -13.00 38.13 0.07
C ILE A 336 -13.64 39.03 -0.99
N GLY A 337 -13.34 40.32 -0.94
CA GLY A 337 -13.92 41.31 -1.83
C GLY A 337 -13.21 41.43 -3.19
N PRO A 338 -13.84 42.04 -4.22
CA PRO A 338 -13.23 42.24 -5.54
C PRO A 338 -11.90 43.01 -5.51
N ARG A 339 -11.69 43.86 -4.49
CA ARG A 339 -10.44 44.62 -4.33
C ARG A 339 -9.28 43.71 -3.92
N GLU A 340 -9.52 42.74 -3.04
CA GLU A 340 -8.51 41.76 -2.59
C GLU A 340 -8.14 40.80 -3.73
N LEU A 341 -9.14 40.32 -4.49
CA LEU A 341 -8.90 39.50 -5.68
C LEU A 341 -8.03 40.20 -6.73
N LYS A 342 -8.30 41.48 -6.99
CA LYS A 342 -7.46 42.29 -7.90
C LYS A 342 -6.04 42.48 -7.40
N VAL A 343 -5.79 42.41 -6.09
CA VAL A 343 -4.44 42.42 -5.54
C VAL A 343 -3.72 41.12 -5.88
N LEU A 344 -4.35 39.96 -5.63
CA LEU A 344 -3.78 38.66 -6.01
C LEU A 344 -3.43 38.60 -7.50
N GLU A 345 -4.38 38.98 -8.36
CA GLU A 345 -4.16 39.00 -9.81
C GLU A 345 -2.99 39.91 -10.21
N ARG A 346 -2.91 41.11 -9.64
CA ARG A 346 -1.84 42.07 -9.94
C ARG A 346 -0.48 41.56 -9.50
N VAL A 347 -0.38 40.98 -8.30
CA VAL A 347 0.88 40.44 -7.78
C VAL A 347 1.32 39.23 -8.60
N LEU A 348 0.41 38.33 -8.96
CA LEU A 348 0.73 37.22 -9.86
C LEU A 348 1.20 37.74 -11.24
N ARG A 349 0.56 38.80 -11.76
CA ARG A 349 0.98 39.45 -13.01
C ARG A 349 2.36 40.08 -12.91
N SER A 350 2.74 40.67 -11.78
CA SER A 350 4.10 41.23 -11.60
C SER A 350 5.18 40.16 -11.51
N TRP A 351 4.81 38.93 -11.13
CA TRP A 351 5.70 37.76 -11.13
C TRP A 351 5.79 37.05 -12.49
N ALA A 352 4.82 37.27 -13.37
CA ALA A 352 4.78 36.68 -14.71
C ALA A 352 5.80 37.36 -15.65
N ARG A 353 6.27 36.63 -16.67
CA ARG A 353 7.19 37.16 -17.68
C ARG A 353 6.45 38.04 -18.70
N PRO A 354 7.15 38.95 -19.40
CA PRO A 354 6.57 39.66 -20.55
C PRO A 354 6.02 38.67 -21.58
N GLY A 355 4.76 38.84 -21.99
CA GLY A 355 4.07 37.94 -22.91
C GLY A 355 3.30 36.79 -22.25
N GLU A 356 3.19 36.77 -20.92
CA GLU A 356 2.28 35.88 -20.19
C GLU A 356 1.05 36.67 -19.76
N ASP A 357 -0.14 36.13 -20.00
CA ASP A 357 -1.38 36.74 -19.52
C ASP A 357 -1.86 36.05 -18.24
N VAL A 358 -2.10 36.85 -17.21
CA VAL A 358 -2.63 36.40 -15.93
C VAL A 358 -4.06 36.88 -15.85
N ARG A 359 -5.03 36.02 -15.59
CA ARG A 359 -6.44 36.45 -15.54
C ARG A 359 -7.20 35.75 -14.42
N LEU A 360 -8.03 36.50 -13.71
CA LEU A 360 -8.99 35.92 -12.79
C LEU A 360 -10.08 35.17 -13.59
N THR A 361 -10.22 33.87 -13.34
CA THR A 361 -11.23 33.04 -14.02
C THR A 361 -12.48 32.84 -13.16
N SER A 362 -12.34 32.87 -11.84
CA SER A 362 -13.47 32.84 -10.91
C SER A 362 -14.08 34.23 -10.71
N LYS A 363 -15.13 34.57 -11.46
CA LYS A 363 -15.90 35.81 -11.26
C LYS A 363 -16.65 35.85 -9.92
N THR A 364 -16.96 34.68 -9.35
CA THR A 364 -17.62 34.50 -8.05
C THR A 364 -16.92 33.39 -7.27
N ALA A 365 -17.01 33.45 -5.94
CA ALA A 365 -16.52 32.39 -5.07
C ALA A 365 -17.18 31.05 -5.42
N GLN A 366 -16.38 30.00 -5.57
CA GLN A 366 -16.90 28.65 -5.57
C GLN A 366 -16.87 28.10 -4.14
N GLN A 367 -18.03 27.73 -3.61
CA GLN A 367 -18.17 27.24 -2.25
C GLN A 367 -18.01 25.73 -2.20
N PHE A 368 -17.25 25.26 -1.22
CA PHE A 368 -17.03 23.84 -0.96
C PHE A 368 -17.51 23.51 0.46
N PRO A 369 -18.81 23.21 0.65
CA PRO A 369 -19.36 22.96 1.99
C PRO A 369 -18.80 21.69 2.63
N GLN A 370 -18.35 20.73 1.81
CA GLN A 370 -17.71 19.49 2.25
C GLN A 370 -16.21 19.54 2.01
N ALA A 371 -15.45 18.78 2.79
CA ALA A 371 -14.01 18.62 2.63
C ALA A 371 -13.66 18.18 1.19
N GLN A 372 -12.52 18.66 0.68
CA GLN A 372 -12.09 18.40 -0.69
C GLN A 372 -10.70 17.77 -0.72
N ARG A 373 -10.51 16.83 -1.62
CA ARG A 373 -9.18 16.29 -1.96
C ARG A 373 -8.67 16.98 -3.20
N VAL A 374 -7.56 17.70 -3.08
CA VAL A 374 -7.00 18.47 -4.19
C VAL A 374 -5.59 17.98 -4.47
N LYS A 375 -5.33 17.62 -5.74
CA LYS A 375 -3.98 17.31 -6.21
C LYS A 375 -3.27 18.60 -6.61
N THR A 376 -2.04 18.78 -6.14
CA THR A 376 -1.22 19.97 -6.43
C THR A 376 0.25 19.59 -6.54
N PRO A 377 1.09 20.31 -7.29
CA PRO A 377 2.53 20.08 -7.32
C PRO A 377 3.16 20.11 -5.93
N ARG A 378 4.04 19.14 -5.66
CA ARG A 378 4.91 19.11 -4.47
C ARG A 378 5.98 20.19 -4.57
N LEU A 379 6.11 21.06 -3.59
CA LEU A 379 7.17 22.06 -3.62
C LEU A 379 8.53 21.44 -3.22
N PRO A 380 9.66 21.91 -3.78
CA PRO A 380 10.98 21.34 -3.51
C PRO A 380 11.35 21.29 -2.01
N GLU A 381 10.81 22.20 -1.22
CA GLU A 381 11.07 22.32 0.22
C GLU A 381 10.28 21.29 1.05
N GLN A 382 9.24 20.69 0.48
CA GLN A 382 8.40 19.70 1.16
C GLN A 382 9.07 18.32 1.15
N ARG A 383 9.45 17.82 2.33
CA ARG A 383 9.98 16.46 2.46
C ARG A 383 8.84 15.44 2.33
N TYR A 384 9.18 14.24 1.86
CA TYR A 384 8.24 13.13 1.84
C TYR A 384 7.84 12.73 3.25
N GLY A 385 6.55 12.53 3.46
CA GLY A 385 6.00 12.01 4.70
C GLY A 385 5.92 13.02 5.84
N ASP A 386 6.20 14.31 5.60
CA ASP A 386 5.99 15.36 6.64
C ASP A 386 4.50 15.54 6.97
N ALA A 387 3.64 15.36 5.97
CA ALA A 387 2.21 15.49 6.13
C ALA A 387 1.55 14.11 6.22
N ALA A 388 0.59 13.96 7.14
CA ALA A 388 -0.14 12.70 7.31
C ALA A 388 -1.02 12.34 6.10
N ASP A 389 -1.30 13.30 5.20
CA ASP A 389 -2.03 13.11 3.95
C ASP A 389 -1.15 12.73 2.75
N ASP A 390 0.18 12.83 2.90
CA ASP A 390 1.13 12.36 1.89
C ASP A 390 0.97 10.84 1.68
N ARG A 391 1.09 10.38 0.44
CA ARG A 391 1.10 8.94 0.12
C ARG A 391 2.50 8.34 0.17
N LEU A 392 3.53 9.17 0.14
CA LEU A 392 4.92 8.79 0.31
C LEU A 392 5.30 9.12 1.75
N GLN A 393 5.12 8.15 2.65
CA GLN A 393 5.32 8.28 4.09
C GLN A 393 6.72 7.86 4.52
N THR A 394 7.05 8.11 5.79
CA THR A 394 8.26 7.54 6.41
C THR A 394 7.90 6.31 7.22
N PHE A 395 8.42 5.15 6.79
CA PHE A 395 8.47 3.92 7.56
C PHE A 395 9.94 3.52 7.70
N THR A 396 10.40 3.32 8.92
CA THR A 396 11.84 3.19 9.22
C THR A 396 12.05 2.36 10.47
N GLY A 397 13.29 2.19 10.91
CA GLY A 397 13.59 1.39 12.08
C GLY A 397 14.92 1.72 12.75
N VAL A 398 15.09 1.18 13.95
CA VAL A 398 16.32 1.24 14.73
C VAL A 398 16.68 -0.15 15.23
N GLN A 399 17.97 -0.50 15.13
CA GLN A 399 18.51 -1.72 15.71
C GLN A 399 19.29 -1.39 16.98
N TYR A 400 19.03 -2.12 18.06
CA TYR A 400 19.75 -2.04 19.31
C TYR A 400 20.63 -3.26 19.52
N TYR A 401 21.85 -3.03 20.02
CA TYR A 401 22.84 -4.06 20.30
C TYR A 401 23.15 -4.08 21.79
N PHE A 402 23.12 -5.26 22.40
CA PHE A 402 23.24 -5.42 23.86
C PHE A 402 24.45 -6.25 24.25
N GLY A 403 25.03 -5.95 25.41
CA GLY A 403 26.11 -6.72 26.03
C GLY A 403 25.68 -8.07 26.60
N HIS A 404 24.37 -8.25 26.76
CA HIS A 404 23.73 -9.43 27.30
C HIS A 404 22.75 -10.01 26.28
N ASP A 405 22.41 -11.28 26.47
CA ASP A 405 21.38 -11.94 25.67
C ASP A 405 20.00 -11.35 26.01
N PHE A 406 19.53 -10.42 25.18
CA PHE A 406 18.25 -9.72 25.36
C PHE A 406 17.17 -10.36 24.50
N LYS A 407 16.22 -11.03 25.15
CA LYS A 407 15.16 -11.84 24.50
C LYS A 407 13.79 -11.43 25.04
N LEU A 408 12.85 -11.13 24.14
CA LEU A 408 11.44 -10.87 24.51
C LEU A 408 10.57 -12.10 24.26
N VAL A 409 10.46 -12.51 22.99
CA VAL A 409 9.77 -13.72 22.54
C VAL A 409 10.50 -14.25 21.32
N ARG A 410 10.45 -15.56 21.09
CA ARG A 410 10.86 -16.16 19.81
C ARG A 410 9.77 -15.91 18.77
N GLY A 411 9.68 -14.67 18.31
CA GLY A 411 8.71 -14.21 17.32
C GLY A 411 8.57 -12.69 17.33
N HIS A 412 7.40 -12.20 16.92
CA HIS A 412 7.12 -10.77 16.78
C HIS A 412 6.53 -10.18 18.07
N VAL A 413 6.97 -8.98 18.45
CA VAL A 413 6.38 -8.19 19.53
C VAL A 413 5.77 -6.91 18.96
N TYR A 414 4.52 -6.64 19.29
CA TYR A 414 3.82 -5.42 18.94
C TYR A 414 3.60 -4.58 20.19
N PHE A 415 3.83 -3.27 20.10
CA PHE A 415 3.63 -2.34 21.20
C PHE A 415 2.47 -1.38 20.88
N PRO A 416 1.21 -1.84 20.91
CA PRO A 416 0.07 -1.08 20.39
C PRO A 416 -0.21 0.24 21.13
N ASN A 417 0.35 0.45 22.32
CA ASN A 417 0.17 1.67 23.10
C ASN A 417 1.31 2.69 22.95
N THR A 418 2.25 2.44 22.04
CA THR A 418 3.35 3.36 21.74
C THR A 418 2.88 4.42 20.75
N GLU A 419 3.25 5.67 21.01
CA GLU A 419 2.84 6.80 20.17
C GLU A 419 3.48 6.70 18.77
N TRP A 420 4.64 6.06 18.67
CA TRP A 420 5.38 5.87 17.42
C TRP A 420 5.07 4.55 16.70
N GLY A 421 4.09 3.77 17.17
CA GLY A 421 3.63 2.55 16.51
C GLY A 421 4.73 1.51 16.34
N LEU A 422 5.31 1.07 17.46
CA LEU A 422 6.48 0.21 17.47
C LEU A 422 6.13 -1.28 17.33
N SER A 423 6.94 -1.99 16.55
CA SER A 423 7.02 -3.46 16.54
C SER A 423 8.48 -3.89 16.61
N ALA A 424 8.76 -5.10 17.09
CA ALA A 424 10.13 -5.56 17.26
C ALA A 424 10.31 -7.08 17.13
N VAL A 425 11.53 -7.46 16.81
CA VAL A 425 12.01 -8.85 16.77
C VAL A 425 13.34 -8.94 17.51
N SER A 426 13.45 -9.89 18.44
CA SER A 426 14.72 -10.27 19.06
C SER A 426 15.53 -11.18 18.12
N GLN A 427 16.23 -10.58 17.15
CA GLN A 427 16.88 -11.28 16.03
C GLN A 427 17.91 -12.34 16.46
N SER A 428 18.65 -12.08 17.54
CA SER A 428 19.67 -13.01 18.07
C SER A 428 19.16 -14.43 18.37
N GLN A 429 17.86 -14.62 18.54
CA GLN A 429 17.27 -15.95 18.75
C GLN A 429 17.22 -16.78 17.47
N PHE A 430 17.17 -16.13 16.31
CA PHE A 430 17.05 -16.75 14.98
C PHE A 430 18.40 -16.84 14.28
N TRP A 431 19.34 -15.96 14.62
CA TRP A 431 20.65 -15.94 13.99
C TRP A 431 21.53 -17.07 14.52
N VAL A 432 21.59 -18.18 13.77
CA VAL A 432 22.36 -19.38 14.11
C VAL A 432 23.73 -19.39 13.43
N GLY A 433 24.77 -19.88 14.12
CA GLY A 433 26.11 -20.09 13.55
C GLY A 433 27.01 -18.85 13.47
N ARG A 434 27.99 -18.87 12.55
CA ARG A 434 29.18 -17.97 12.52
C ARG A 434 28.88 -16.47 12.37
N HIS A 435 27.64 -16.07 12.10
CA HIS A 435 27.28 -14.67 11.87
C HIS A 435 26.96 -13.90 13.16
N PHE A 436 26.74 -14.60 14.28
CA PHE A 436 26.58 -13.96 15.59
C PHE A 436 27.90 -13.91 16.39
N ASP A 437 28.70 -14.98 16.31
CA ASP A 437 29.89 -15.17 17.17
C ASP A 437 31.17 -14.44 16.70
N GLY A 438 31.11 -13.55 15.71
CA GLY A 438 32.32 -13.16 14.95
C GLY A 438 32.55 -11.70 14.58
N ILE A 439 31.66 -10.75 14.88
CA ILE A 439 31.83 -9.35 14.43
C ILE A 439 32.23 -8.42 15.58
N VAL A 440 31.57 -8.54 16.74
CA VAL A 440 31.89 -7.75 17.95
C VAL A 440 31.74 -8.65 19.18
N PRO A 441 32.83 -9.06 19.85
CA PRO A 441 32.79 -10.02 20.97
C PRO A 441 31.89 -9.61 22.14
N GLN A 442 31.66 -8.30 22.33
CA GLN A 442 30.78 -7.81 23.40
C GLN A 442 29.28 -7.87 23.05
N VAL A 443 28.87 -8.06 21.80
CA VAL A 443 27.44 -8.07 21.44
C VAL A 443 26.86 -9.47 21.62
N ARG A 444 25.85 -9.59 22.47
CA ARG A 444 25.15 -10.85 22.79
C ARG A 444 23.65 -10.82 22.53
N GLY A 445 23.08 -9.65 22.25
CA GLY A 445 21.66 -9.50 21.94
C GLY A 445 21.44 -8.45 20.85
N VAL A 446 20.45 -8.69 20.00
CA VAL A 446 20.03 -7.75 18.94
C VAL A 446 18.50 -7.63 18.97
N LEU A 447 18.02 -6.40 19.03
CA LEU A 447 16.60 -6.05 18.90
C LEU A 447 16.43 -5.13 17.70
N SER A 448 15.73 -5.61 16.67
CA SER A 448 15.30 -4.77 15.55
C SER A 448 13.92 -4.22 15.85
N VAL A 449 13.74 -2.91 15.68
CA VAL A 449 12.49 -2.21 15.95
C VAL A 449 12.05 -1.44 14.71
N ASP A 450 10.82 -1.67 14.27
CA ASP A 450 10.19 -0.87 13.21
C ASP A 450 9.37 0.26 13.85
N ILE A 451 9.31 1.40 13.17
CA ILE A 451 8.65 2.63 13.61
C ILE A 451 7.57 2.99 12.58
N GLY A 452 6.31 2.69 12.92
CA GLY A 452 5.17 2.86 12.02
C GLY A 452 4.52 4.24 12.02
N ASN A 453 4.78 5.08 13.03
CA ASN A 453 4.16 6.42 13.16
C ASN A 453 5.19 7.53 13.37
N CYS A 454 5.80 7.99 12.28
CA CYS A 454 6.89 8.97 12.33
C CYS A 454 6.42 10.41 12.57
N CYS A 455 5.15 10.73 12.29
CA CYS A 455 4.62 12.10 12.39
C CYS A 455 3.93 12.38 13.73
N LYS A 456 3.55 11.34 14.49
CA LYS A 456 2.99 11.52 15.83
C LYS A 456 4.03 12.12 16.78
N ARG A 457 3.70 13.26 17.38
CA ARG A 457 4.50 13.85 18.45
C ARG A 457 4.41 12.98 19.70
N SER A 458 5.56 12.68 20.29
CA SER A 458 5.65 12.04 21.59
C SER A 458 5.16 12.98 22.68
N SER A 459 4.34 12.47 23.59
CA SER A 459 3.90 13.16 24.81
C SER A 459 5.04 13.50 25.76
N PHE A 460 6.17 12.77 25.67
CA PHE A 460 7.33 12.97 26.55
C PHE A 460 8.30 14.03 26.01
N THR A 461 8.62 13.98 24.71
CA THR A 461 9.58 14.92 24.10
C THR A 461 8.92 16.13 23.46
N GLY A 462 7.60 16.07 23.20
CA GLY A 462 6.87 17.05 22.40
C GLY A 462 7.19 17.01 20.91
N LYS A 463 8.10 16.13 20.46
CA LYS A 463 8.58 16.04 19.07
C LYS A 463 8.12 14.77 18.39
N SER A 464 7.94 14.84 17.07
CA SER A 464 7.80 13.65 16.22
C SER A 464 9.19 13.10 15.84
N LEU A 465 9.24 11.93 15.20
CA LEU A 465 10.49 11.42 14.62
C LEU A 465 11.04 12.41 13.59
N MET A 466 10.16 13.02 12.78
CA MET A 466 10.52 13.95 11.70
C MET A 466 11.19 15.24 12.16
N GLU A 467 11.12 15.54 13.47
CA GLU A 467 11.64 16.73 14.15
C GLU A 467 12.79 16.43 15.12
N SER A 468 13.14 15.15 15.27
CA SER A 468 14.09 14.68 16.26
C SER A 468 15.45 14.38 15.62
N SER A 469 16.52 14.56 16.38
CA SER A 469 17.88 14.11 16.02
C SER A 469 18.02 12.59 16.17
N PRO A 470 19.06 11.96 15.59
CA PRO A 470 19.26 10.50 15.71
C PRO A 470 19.30 10.00 17.17
N ASP A 471 19.97 10.75 18.05
CA ASP A 471 20.07 10.42 19.47
C ASP A 471 18.74 10.59 20.23
N GLU A 472 17.92 11.57 19.85
CA GLU A 472 16.58 11.74 20.43
C GLU A 472 15.65 10.60 19.99
N ILE A 473 15.73 10.18 18.71
CA ILE A 473 14.91 9.09 18.16
C ILE A 473 15.18 7.80 18.92
N GLN A 474 16.44 7.37 19.01
CA GLN A 474 16.77 6.09 19.67
C GLN A 474 16.41 6.10 21.16
N LYS A 475 16.64 7.22 21.87
CA LYS A 475 16.28 7.32 23.29
C LYS A 475 14.77 7.23 23.50
N GLU A 476 13.99 7.89 22.65
CA GLU A 476 12.54 7.91 22.75
C GLU A 476 11.90 6.57 22.37
N VAL A 477 12.38 5.92 21.30
CA VAL A 477 11.96 4.56 20.95
C VAL A 477 12.24 3.60 22.11
N TRP A 478 13.46 3.63 22.66
CA TRP A 478 13.82 2.75 23.76
C TRP A 478 13.02 3.05 25.03
N ARG A 479 12.76 4.33 25.35
CA ARG A 479 11.89 4.73 26.46
C ARG A 479 10.48 4.16 26.30
N GLN A 480 9.87 4.29 25.13
CA GLN A 480 8.53 3.76 24.86
C GLN A 480 8.48 2.23 25.00
N ILE A 481 9.49 1.50 24.53
CA ILE A 481 9.62 0.06 24.75
C ILE A 481 9.72 -0.26 26.25
N LYS A 482 10.59 0.44 26.98
CA LYS A 482 10.75 0.24 28.44
C LYS A 482 9.44 0.48 29.17
N ASP A 483 8.67 1.50 28.80
CA ASP A 483 7.40 1.83 29.45
C ASP A 483 6.30 0.81 29.13
N SER A 484 6.21 0.32 27.88
CA SER A 484 5.32 -0.80 27.53
C SER A 484 5.65 -2.08 28.31
N LEU A 485 6.94 -2.39 28.48
CA LEU A 485 7.35 -3.58 29.23
C LEU A 485 7.20 -3.41 30.76
N ARG A 486 7.40 -2.20 31.30
CA ARG A 486 7.17 -1.90 32.73
C ARG A 486 5.71 -2.01 33.14
N THR A 487 4.80 -1.59 32.27
CA THR A 487 3.35 -1.64 32.51
C THR A 487 2.79 -3.06 32.42
N THR A 488 3.58 -4.00 31.92
CA THR A 488 3.23 -5.41 31.72
C THR A 488 3.49 -6.31 32.95
N ARG A 489 3.75 -5.74 34.15
CA ARG A 489 4.10 -6.51 35.37
C ARG A 489 3.01 -7.53 35.76
N GLY A 490 3.39 -8.81 35.83
CA GLY A 490 2.58 -9.94 36.29
C GLY A 490 3.33 -11.28 36.14
N PRO A 491 2.80 -12.41 36.65
CA PRO A 491 3.47 -13.73 36.59
C PRO A 491 3.78 -14.23 35.17
N ALA A 492 3.10 -13.68 34.15
CA ALA A 492 3.26 -14.01 32.74
C ALA A 492 4.16 -13.02 31.96
N ALA A 493 4.79 -12.05 32.63
CA ALA A 493 5.67 -11.08 31.97
C ALA A 493 6.95 -11.77 31.44
N PRO A 494 7.37 -11.51 30.19
CA PRO A 494 8.57 -12.11 29.60
C PRO A 494 9.86 -11.55 30.24
N VAL A 495 9.77 -10.36 30.85
CA VAL A 495 10.85 -9.73 31.58
C VAL A 495 10.47 -9.73 33.05
N THR A 496 11.19 -10.53 33.84
CA THR A 496 10.97 -10.68 35.28
C THR A 496 11.81 -9.71 36.11
N ASN A 497 12.89 -9.14 35.54
CA ASN A 497 13.79 -8.22 36.23
C ASN A 497 13.84 -6.85 35.53
N LEU A 498 13.58 -5.79 36.29
CA LEU A 498 13.87 -4.40 35.92
C LEU A 498 15.01 -3.86 36.78
N PRO A 499 15.84 -2.94 36.29
CA PRO A 499 15.75 -2.27 34.98
C PRO A 499 16.16 -3.17 33.80
N LEU A 500 15.59 -2.89 32.62
CA LEU A 500 16.03 -3.51 31.35
C LEU A 500 17.47 -3.09 31.04
N PRO A 501 18.29 -3.94 30.40
CA PRO A 501 19.66 -3.57 30.03
C PRO A 501 19.63 -2.40 29.04
N GLU A 502 20.53 -1.43 29.21
CA GLU A 502 20.66 -0.35 28.22
C GLU A 502 21.41 -0.85 26.96
N PRO A 503 21.04 -0.39 25.76
CA PRO A 503 21.78 -0.70 24.54
C PRO A 503 23.23 -0.21 24.61
N LEU A 504 24.19 -1.03 24.15
CA LEU A 504 25.59 -0.63 23.96
C LEU A 504 25.76 0.23 22.72
N TYR A 505 25.08 -0.16 21.63
CA TYR A 505 25.09 0.54 20.36
C TYR A 505 23.69 0.58 19.77
N TYR A 506 23.48 1.53 18.87
CA TYR A 506 22.30 1.57 18.03
C TYR A 506 22.69 1.84 16.58
N HIS A 507 21.87 1.39 15.64
CA HIS A 507 21.94 1.78 14.24
C HIS A 507 20.56 2.27 13.81
N LEU A 508 20.45 3.55 13.47
CA LEU A 508 19.28 4.12 12.84
C LEU A 508 19.40 3.94 11.32
N ASP A 509 18.28 3.69 10.65
CA ASP A 509 18.19 3.54 9.20
C ASP A 509 18.98 4.61 8.44
N SER A 510 19.90 4.16 7.60
CA SER A 510 20.82 5.01 6.83
C SER A 510 20.14 5.79 5.70
N ASN A 511 18.87 5.48 5.40
CA ASN A 511 18.08 6.25 4.42
C ASN A 511 17.54 7.56 4.99
N LEU A 512 17.56 7.74 6.31
CA LEU A 512 17.29 9.01 6.96
C LEU A 512 18.55 9.89 6.92
N VAL A 513 18.48 10.98 6.16
CA VAL A 513 19.62 11.89 5.95
C VAL A 513 19.53 13.05 6.93
N PHE A 514 20.45 13.10 7.89
CA PHE A 514 20.57 14.19 8.86
C PHE A 514 21.69 15.16 8.46
N VAL A 515 21.44 16.46 8.61
CA VAL A 515 22.45 17.52 8.46
C VAL A 515 22.40 18.39 9.71
N SER A 516 23.53 18.47 10.41
CA SER A 516 23.66 19.18 11.69
C SER A 516 22.59 18.76 12.72
N GLY A 517 22.32 17.45 12.79
CA GLY A 517 21.33 16.86 13.71
C GLY A 517 19.87 17.01 13.28
N VAL A 518 19.58 17.68 12.17
CA VAL A 518 18.21 17.88 11.67
C VAL A 518 17.95 16.95 10.49
N LEU A 519 16.84 16.22 10.51
CA LEU A 519 16.42 15.39 9.39
C LEU A 519 16.19 16.28 8.15
N ARG A 520 16.81 15.95 7.02
CA ARG A 520 16.68 16.71 5.76
C ARG A 520 15.97 15.92 4.68
N ALA A 521 16.15 14.61 4.63
CA ALA A 521 15.51 13.79 3.61
C ALA A 521 15.33 12.34 4.09
N ASN A 522 14.36 11.67 3.50
CA ASN A 522 14.25 10.23 3.46
C ASN A 522 14.54 9.79 2.01
N ARG A 523 15.58 8.97 1.82
CA ARG A 523 15.99 8.48 0.48
C ARG A 523 15.06 7.41 -0.09
N THR A 524 14.31 6.73 0.77
CA THR A 524 13.42 5.63 0.42
C THR A 524 12.05 5.87 1.03
N PRO A 525 11.32 6.89 0.56
CA PRO A 525 9.97 7.13 1.05
C PRO A 525 9.09 5.91 0.76
N PHE A 526 8.27 5.56 1.74
CA PHE A 526 7.44 4.37 1.72
C PHE A 526 6.07 4.68 1.12
N LEU A 527 5.71 4.00 0.04
CA LEU A 527 4.40 4.20 -0.61
C LEU A 527 3.29 3.53 0.21
N ILE A 528 2.32 4.33 0.68
CA ILE A 528 1.11 3.84 1.32
C ILE A 528 -0.09 3.97 0.37
N ASN A 529 -0.94 2.95 0.33
CA ASN A 529 -2.15 2.97 -0.49
C ASN A 529 -3.27 3.67 0.25
N ARG A 530 -3.58 4.88 -0.20
CA ARG A 530 -4.73 5.63 0.30
C ARG A 530 -5.95 5.35 -0.54
N VAL A 531 -7.12 5.70 -0.03
CA VAL A 531 -8.36 5.75 -0.80
C VAL A 531 -8.12 6.46 -2.14
N GLY A 532 -8.51 5.84 -3.26
CA GLY A 532 -8.33 6.36 -4.61
C GLY A 532 -6.88 6.46 -5.12
N ASP A 533 -5.88 5.88 -4.43
CA ASP A 533 -4.48 5.97 -4.86
C ASP A 533 -4.14 5.04 -6.04
N TRP A 534 -4.94 4.00 -6.28
CA TRP A 534 -4.75 3.07 -7.39
C TRP A 534 -4.70 3.77 -8.76
N ASP A 535 -5.51 4.81 -8.94
CA ASP A 535 -5.54 5.64 -10.16
C ASP A 535 -4.35 6.57 -10.32
N ASN A 536 -3.62 6.82 -9.23
CA ASN A 536 -2.38 7.57 -9.28
C ASN A 536 -1.19 6.67 -9.66
N ARG A 537 -1.32 5.34 -9.74
CA ARG A 537 -0.23 4.43 -10.16
C ARG A 537 -0.06 4.41 -11.68
N PRO A 538 1.15 4.12 -12.20
CA PRO A 538 1.37 3.97 -13.64
C PRO A 538 0.34 3.03 -14.28
N ARG A 539 -0.25 3.46 -15.40
CA ARG A 539 -1.41 2.83 -16.05
C ARG A 539 -1.04 1.58 -16.83
N CYS A 540 -0.79 0.50 -16.11
CA CYS A 540 -0.64 -0.85 -16.65
C CYS A 540 -1.45 -1.81 -15.78
N ALA A 541 -2.57 -2.34 -16.27
CA ALA A 541 -3.32 -3.33 -15.51
C ALA A 541 -2.47 -4.62 -15.36
N PRO A 542 -2.36 -5.18 -14.14
CA PRO A 542 -1.67 -6.45 -13.97
C PRO A 542 -2.45 -7.55 -14.70
N TRP A 543 -1.74 -8.54 -15.24
CA TRP A 543 -2.31 -9.62 -16.03
C TRP A 543 -1.78 -10.97 -15.57
N VAL A 544 -2.63 -12.00 -15.64
CA VAL A 544 -2.26 -13.39 -15.34
C VAL A 544 -2.13 -14.17 -16.65
N PRO A 545 -0.97 -14.79 -16.94
CA PRO A 545 -0.79 -15.63 -18.12
C PRO A 545 -1.89 -16.68 -18.32
N GLY A 546 -2.36 -16.83 -19.55
CA GLY A 546 -3.41 -17.78 -19.93
C GLY A 546 -4.85 -17.32 -19.67
N ARG A 547 -5.08 -16.13 -19.08
CA ARG A 547 -6.43 -15.57 -18.90
C ARG A 547 -6.92 -14.74 -20.10
N SER A 548 -8.26 -14.68 -20.24
CA SER A 548 -8.94 -13.94 -21.31
C SER A 548 -8.71 -12.42 -21.22
N LYS A 549 -8.83 -11.77 -22.38
CA LYS A 549 -8.40 -10.40 -22.70
C LYS A 549 -9.02 -9.34 -21.79
N LEU A 550 -8.22 -8.35 -21.38
CA LEU A 550 -8.74 -7.01 -21.08
C LEU A 550 -9.44 -6.48 -22.35
N GLY A 551 -10.58 -5.81 -22.20
CA GLY A 551 -11.32 -5.25 -23.33
C GLY A 551 -10.46 -4.27 -24.15
N ASP A 552 -10.77 -4.09 -25.43
CA ASP A 552 -9.98 -3.25 -26.35
C ASP A 552 -9.75 -1.80 -25.89
N GLY A 553 -10.51 -1.31 -24.91
CA GLY A 553 -10.45 0.08 -24.40
C GLY A 553 -9.15 0.46 -23.68
N ASP A 554 -8.41 -0.49 -23.09
CA ASP A 554 -7.18 -0.20 -22.35
C ASP A 554 -5.90 -0.31 -23.20
N ARG A 555 -6.01 -0.81 -24.45
CA ARG A 555 -4.87 -1.15 -25.34
C ARG A 555 -4.11 0.07 -25.86
N THR A 556 -4.81 1.19 -26.00
CA THR A 556 -4.28 2.38 -26.66
C THR A 556 -4.85 3.60 -25.96
N ASP A 557 -4.17 4.07 -24.91
CA ASP A 557 -4.05 5.52 -24.89
C ASP A 557 -3.32 5.89 -26.21
N ARG A 558 -3.66 7.02 -26.82
CA ARG A 558 -3.08 7.44 -28.12
C ARG A 558 -1.58 7.80 -28.01
N THR A 559 -0.83 7.13 -27.12
CA THR A 559 0.56 7.41 -26.74
C THR A 559 1.58 6.76 -27.66
N GLY A 560 1.20 5.72 -28.40
CA GLY A 560 2.14 4.98 -29.25
C GLY A 560 3.15 4.12 -28.47
N VAL A 561 2.97 3.93 -27.15
CA VAL A 561 3.80 3.01 -26.36
C VAL A 561 3.31 1.57 -26.56
N TRP A 562 4.24 0.63 -26.76
CA TRP A 562 3.90 -0.77 -27.00
C TRP A 562 3.34 -1.44 -25.73
N GLN A 563 2.31 -2.28 -25.90
CA GLN A 563 1.73 -3.15 -24.87
C GLN A 563 1.19 -4.43 -25.52
N ALA A 564 1.27 -5.56 -24.83
CA ALA A 564 0.72 -6.82 -25.31
C ALA A 564 -0.82 -6.74 -25.52
N PRO A 565 -1.40 -7.48 -26.48
CA PRO A 565 -2.84 -7.43 -26.77
C PRO A 565 -3.77 -7.79 -25.60
N HIS A 566 -3.28 -8.56 -24.62
CA HIS A 566 -4.02 -8.94 -23.42
C HIS A 566 -3.82 -7.94 -22.25
N GLY A 567 -3.11 -6.84 -22.47
CA GLY A 567 -2.68 -5.90 -21.43
C GLY A 567 -1.40 -6.36 -20.72
N GLY A 568 -1.10 -5.77 -19.56
CA GLY A 568 0.16 -5.99 -18.84
C GLY A 568 1.07 -4.76 -18.85
N TYR A 569 2.36 -4.94 -18.59
CA TYR A 569 3.31 -3.82 -18.53
C TYR A 569 3.66 -3.33 -19.93
N ARG A 570 4.05 -2.06 -20.02
CA ARG A 570 4.38 -1.38 -21.28
C ARG A 570 5.87 -1.42 -21.57
N VAL A 571 6.20 -1.42 -22.85
CA VAL A 571 7.59 -1.32 -23.33
C VAL A 571 7.76 0.04 -24.02
N HIS A 572 8.66 0.85 -23.48
CA HIS A 572 8.95 2.21 -23.89
C HIS A 572 10.15 2.22 -24.83
N ALA A 573 10.04 2.96 -25.94
CA ALA A 573 11.08 3.05 -26.97
C ALA A 573 11.65 1.66 -27.34
N ASP A 574 10.74 0.68 -27.48
CA ASP A 574 10.99 -0.72 -27.83
C ASP A 574 12.04 -1.46 -26.97
N SER A 575 12.45 -0.90 -25.83
CA SER A 575 13.60 -1.41 -25.08
C SER A 575 13.61 -1.09 -23.58
N VAL A 576 12.72 -0.26 -23.04
CA VAL A 576 12.62 -0.01 -21.59
C VAL A 576 11.34 -0.51 -20.97
N VAL A 577 11.46 -1.16 -19.82
CA VAL A 577 10.32 -1.52 -18.97
C VAL A 577 10.54 -1.01 -17.55
N PHE A 578 9.50 -0.42 -16.97
CA PHE A 578 9.48 0.01 -15.58
C PHE A 578 8.98 -1.10 -14.67
N CYS A 579 9.62 -1.30 -13.52
CA CYS A 579 9.11 -2.19 -12.49
C CYS A 579 9.49 -1.71 -11.09
N GLY A 580 8.70 -2.12 -10.10
CA GLY A 580 8.85 -1.73 -8.71
C GLY A 580 7.51 -1.66 -8.02
N SER A 581 7.53 -1.50 -6.70
CA SER A 581 6.32 -1.51 -5.86
C SER A 581 5.34 -0.34 -6.12
N TYR A 582 5.75 0.65 -6.92
CA TYR A 582 4.92 1.76 -7.36
C TYR A 582 4.04 1.44 -8.57
N MET A 583 4.38 0.37 -9.30
CA MET A 583 3.55 -0.12 -10.41
C MET A 583 2.29 -0.79 -9.88
N ARG A 584 1.28 -0.96 -10.74
CA ARG A 584 0.08 -1.72 -10.40
C ARG A 584 0.41 -3.23 -10.34
N THR A 585 -0.02 -3.86 -9.26
CA THR A 585 0.18 -5.27 -8.91
C THR A 585 -1.07 -5.79 -8.20
N PHE A 586 -1.32 -7.10 -8.23
CA PHE A 586 -2.40 -7.73 -7.46
C PHE A 586 -2.14 -7.65 -5.96
N THR A 587 -0.87 -7.69 -5.55
CA THR A 587 -0.46 -7.48 -4.15
C THR A 587 -0.87 -6.11 -3.63
N ARG A 588 -0.82 -5.07 -4.49
CA ARG A 588 -1.18 -3.66 -4.24
C ARG A 588 -0.33 -2.96 -3.17
N MET A 589 0.25 -3.67 -2.21
CA MET A 589 0.96 -3.14 -1.04
C MET A 589 2.47 -2.95 -1.28
N ASN A 590 3.12 -2.01 -0.59
CA ASN A 590 4.56 -1.79 -0.74
C ASN A 590 5.39 -2.85 0.02
N THR A 591 5.51 -4.04 -0.57
CA THR A 591 6.24 -5.17 -0.01
C THR A 591 7.30 -5.69 -0.99
N MET A 592 8.21 -6.55 -0.49
CA MET A 592 9.10 -7.30 -1.37
C MET A 592 8.34 -8.16 -2.38
N GLU A 593 7.15 -8.67 -2.02
CA GLU A 593 6.33 -9.46 -2.95
C GLU A 593 5.78 -8.61 -4.09
N ALA A 594 5.27 -7.41 -3.83
CA ALA A 594 4.80 -6.52 -4.89
C ALA A 594 5.94 -6.10 -5.84
N ALA A 595 7.15 -5.86 -5.31
CA ALA A 595 8.31 -5.58 -6.14
C ALA A 595 8.69 -6.78 -7.03
N ASN A 596 8.66 -8.00 -6.48
CA ASN A 596 8.91 -9.24 -7.25
C ASN A 596 7.81 -9.52 -8.27
N GLU A 597 6.53 -9.34 -7.91
CA GLU A 597 5.39 -9.46 -8.82
C GLU A 597 5.53 -8.48 -9.99
N SER A 598 5.87 -7.22 -9.70
CA SER A 598 6.13 -6.20 -10.71
C SER A 598 7.27 -6.59 -11.65
N ALA A 599 8.35 -7.18 -11.13
CA ALA A 599 9.44 -7.71 -11.95
C ALA A 599 8.98 -8.86 -12.86
N ARG A 600 8.12 -9.77 -12.36
CA ARG A 600 7.53 -10.86 -13.17
C ARG A 600 6.65 -10.30 -14.31
N HIS A 601 5.84 -9.27 -14.04
CA HIS A 601 5.09 -8.56 -15.08
C HIS A 601 6.00 -7.93 -16.14
N ALA A 602 7.11 -7.31 -15.72
CA ALA A 602 8.07 -6.71 -16.64
C ALA A 602 8.77 -7.76 -17.53
N VAL A 603 9.15 -8.91 -16.97
CA VAL A 603 9.71 -10.02 -17.76
C VAL A 603 8.70 -10.53 -18.78
N ASN A 604 7.43 -10.72 -18.39
CA ASN A 604 6.37 -11.17 -19.30
C ASN A 604 6.16 -10.16 -20.45
N ALA A 605 6.17 -8.86 -20.15
CA ALA A 605 6.08 -7.82 -21.18
C ALA A 605 7.27 -7.84 -22.16
N ILE A 606 8.49 -8.12 -21.68
CA ILE A 606 9.66 -8.30 -22.55
C ILE A 606 9.46 -9.52 -23.45
N LEU A 607 9.05 -10.67 -22.91
CA LEU A 607 8.80 -11.89 -23.69
C LEU A 607 7.77 -11.65 -24.80
N ASP A 608 6.64 -10.99 -24.48
CA ASP A 608 5.62 -10.63 -25.46
C ASP A 608 6.13 -9.68 -26.54
N HIS A 609 6.88 -8.65 -26.13
CA HIS A 609 7.45 -7.69 -27.06
C HIS A 609 8.40 -8.38 -28.03
N MET A 610 9.29 -9.22 -27.51
CA MET A 610 10.24 -9.97 -28.32
C MET A 610 9.53 -10.90 -29.31
N ALA A 611 8.51 -11.63 -28.87
CA ALA A 611 7.71 -12.50 -29.73
C ALA A 611 6.96 -11.73 -30.82
N SER A 612 6.54 -10.49 -30.57
CA SER A 612 5.79 -9.67 -31.53
C SER A 612 6.66 -8.89 -32.52
N THR A 613 7.93 -8.61 -32.17
CA THR A 613 8.81 -7.72 -32.95
C THR A 613 9.99 -8.43 -33.62
N HIS A 614 10.39 -9.61 -33.16
CA HIS A 614 11.46 -10.41 -33.77
C HIS A 614 10.90 -11.58 -34.60
N ARG A 615 11.61 -11.95 -35.68
CA ARG A 615 11.24 -13.14 -36.46
C ARG A 615 11.59 -14.40 -35.67
N SER A 616 10.81 -15.47 -35.85
CA SER A 616 11.03 -16.77 -35.18
C SER A 616 12.48 -17.28 -35.29
N GLU A 617 13.10 -17.12 -36.44
CA GLU A 617 14.50 -17.52 -36.67
C GLU A 617 15.51 -16.72 -35.83
N ASP A 618 15.22 -15.45 -35.54
CA ASP A 618 16.09 -14.59 -34.72
C ASP A 618 15.97 -14.94 -33.23
N LEU A 619 14.77 -15.33 -32.78
CA LEU A 619 14.52 -15.79 -31.40
C LEU A 619 15.19 -17.14 -31.11
N GLU A 620 15.12 -18.09 -32.06
CA GLU A 620 15.82 -19.38 -31.96
C GLU A 620 17.34 -19.20 -31.94
N ARG A 621 17.89 -18.33 -32.80
CA ARG A 621 19.33 -18.01 -32.80
C ARG A 621 19.78 -17.29 -31.53
N ALA A 622 18.91 -16.47 -30.93
CA ALA A 622 19.17 -15.81 -29.65
C ALA A 622 19.01 -16.75 -28.45
N GLY A 623 18.48 -17.97 -28.63
CA GLY A 623 18.23 -18.95 -27.57
C GLY A 623 17.10 -18.57 -26.62
N ILE A 624 16.09 -17.83 -27.11
CA ILE A 624 15.04 -17.24 -26.28
C ILE A 624 13.78 -18.11 -26.38
N THR A 625 13.65 -19.05 -25.44
CA THR A 625 12.53 -20.01 -25.34
C THR A 625 12.01 -20.07 -23.89
N GLY A 626 11.69 -18.91 -23.31
CA GLY A 626 11.27 -18.82 -21.90
C GLY A 626 9.75 -18.90 -21.73
N ASP A 627 9.29 -19.68 -20.75
CA ASP A 627 7.91 -19.63 -20.28
C ASP A 627 7.63 -18.29 -19.57
N TYR A 628 6.37 -17.86 -19.55
CA TYR A 628 5.97 -16.72 -18.74
C TYR A 628 6.26 -16.98 -17.26
N CYS A 629 6.59 -15.91 -16.55
CA CYS A 629 6.60 -15.91 -15.10
C CYS A 629 5.19 -16.07 -14.57
N ASP A 630 5.03 -16.94 -13.57
CA ASP A 630 3.77 -17.09 -12.83
C ASP A 630 3.37 -15.80 -12.12
N ILE A 631 2.08 -15.45 -12.21
CA ILE A 631 1.49 -14.31 -11.51
C ILE A 631 0.38 -14.81 -10.60
N TRP A 632 0.37 -14.32 -9.37
CA TRP A 632 -0.57 -14.72 -8.33
C TRP A 632 -1.56 -13.60 -8.02
N ASP A 633 -2.82 -13.77 -8.42
CA ASP A 633 -3.90 -12.87 -8.02
C ASP A 633 -4.49 -13.34 -6.68
N ILE A 634 -4.35 -12.49 -5.66
CA ILE A 634 -4.81 -12.75 -4.29
C ILE A 634 -6.31 -13.08 -4.23
N GLU A 635 -7.15 -12.41 -5.02
CA GLU A 635 -8.61 -12.54 -4.92
C GLU A 635 -9.13 -13.86 -5.49
N GLU A 636 -8.30 -14.53 -6.29
CA GLU A 636 -8.57 -15.81 -6.93
C GLU A 636 -8.12 -17.00 -6.09
N HIS A 637 -7.26 -16.77 -5.11
CA HIS A 637 -6.71 -17.79 -4.20
C HIS A 637 -7.30 -17.63 -2.80
N GLU A 638 -8.61 -17.39 -2.74
CA GLU A 638 -9.41 -17.39 -1.51
C GLU A 638 -10.16 -18.73 -1.38
N LEU A 639 -11.17 -18.80 -0.49
CA LEU A 639 -11.92 -20.04 -0.23
C LEU A 639 -12.77 -20.46 -1.43
N ASP A 640 -12.48 -21.62 -2.03
CA ASP A 640 -13.26 -22.22 -3.12
C ASP A 640 -14.75 -22.40 -2.76
N ASP A 641 -15.02 -22.77 -1.51
CA ASP A 641 -16.39 -22.92 -0.95
C ASP A 641 -17.23 -21.64 -1.06
N LEU A 642 -16.58 -20.47 -1.07
CA LEU A 642 -17.25 -19.17 -1.17
C LEU A 642 -17.32 -18.64 -2.62
N SER A 643 -16.74 -19.35 -3.59
CA SER A 643 -16.76 -18.95 -5.00
C SER A 643 -18.19 -18.82 -5.56
N PHE A 644 -19.13 -19.64 -5.08
CA PHE A 644 -20.55 -19.53 -5.42
C PHE A 644 -21.11 -18.16 -5.01
N PHE A 645 -20.83 -17.72 -3.78
CA PHE A 645 -21.34 -16.45 -3.27
C PHE A 645 -20.73 -15.25 -4.00
N LYS A 646 -19.45 -15.33 -4.40
CA LYS A 646 -18.84 -14.32 -5.27
C LYS A 646 -19.56 -14.22 -6.62
N ARG A 647 -19.90 -15.34 -7.26
CA ARG A 647 -20.67 -15.34 -8.53
C ARG A 647 -22.06 -14.74 -8.33
N VAL A 648 -22.75 -15.08 -7.23
CA VAL A 648 -24.04 -14.48 -6.89
C VAL A 648 -23.91 -12.97 -6.67
N ASP A 649 -22.90 -12.53 -5.92
CA ASP A 649 -22.67 -11.11 -5.70
C ASP A 649 -22.35 -10.36 -7.01
N GLU A 650 -21.57 -10.97 -7.91
CA GLU A 650 -21.29 -10.39 -9.23
C GLU A 650 -22.57 -10.17 -10.04
N MET A 651 -23.49 -11.14 -10.02
CA MET A 651 -24.79 -11.00 -10.69
C MET A 651 -25.64 -9.89 -10.05
N LEU A 652 -25.67 -9.82 -8.72
CA LEU A 652 -26.38 -8.77 -7.98
C LEU A 652 -25.79 -7.39 -8.30
N PHE A 653 -24.47 -7.28 -8.32
CA PHE A 653 -23.74 -6.04 -8.62
C PHE A 653 -24.04 -5.55 -10.03
N ARG A 654 -23.96 -6.44 -11.04
CA ARG A 654 -24.33 -6.13 -12.43
C ARG A 654 -25.80 -5.71 -12.57
N ALA A 655 -26.68 -6.22 -11.71
CA ALA A 655 -28.09 -5.85 -11.65
C ALA A 655 -28.40 -4.61 -10.79
N GLY A 656 -27.38 -3.93 -10.26
CA GLY A 656 -27.56 -2.76 -9.38
C GLY A 656 -28.25 -3.08 -8.05
N LYS A 657 -28.10 -4.31 -7.54
CA LYS A 657 -28.70 -4.78 -6.29
C LYS A 657 -27.71 -4.75 -5.12
N PRO A 658 -28.21 -4.64 -3.87
CA PRO A 658 -27.39 -4.75 -2.67
C PRO A 658 -26.60 -6.07 -2.62
N HIS A 659 -25.52 -6.07 -1.85
CA HIS A 659 -24.71 -7.26 -1.61
C HIS A 659 -25.55 -8.34 -0.89
N ILE A 660 -25.25 -9.61 -1.12
CA ILE A 660 -25.99 -10.73 -0.51
C ILE A 660 -26.00 -10.67 1.03
N ALA A 661 -24.91 -10.23 1.66
CA ALA A 661 -24.85 -10.03 3.11
C ALA A 661 -25.86 -8.98 3.64
N ASP A 662 -26.24 -7.98 2.83
CA ASP A 662 -27.28 -7.01 3.18
C ASP A 662 -28.66 -7.66 3.13
N ILE A 663 -28.90 -8.49 2.10
CA ILE A 663 -30.13 -9.27 1.94
C ILE A 663 -30.31 -10.24 3.12
N LEU A 664 -29.23 -10.91 3.53
CA LEU A 664 -29.18 -11.81 4.67
C LEU A 664 -29.09 -11.10 6.03
N GLN A 665 -29.01 -9.76 6.04
CA GLN A 665 -28.97 -8.93 7.24
C GLN A 665 -27.85 -9.33 8.22
N PHE A 666 -26.63 -9.55 7.72
CA PHE A 666 -25.47 -9.95 8.53
C PHE A 666 -25.25 -9.07 9.76
N ASP A 667 -25.47 -7.76 9.66
CA ASP A 667 -25.31 -6.83 10.79
C ASP A 667 -26.30 -7.15 11.93
N LYS A 668 -27.53 -7.56 11.62
CA LYS A 668 -28.49 -7.99 12.64
C LYS A 668 -28.12 -9.34 13.26
N ILE A 669 -27.60 -10.27 12.46
CA ILE A 669 -27.13 -11.57 12.96
C ILE A 669 -25.96 -11.36 13.92
N ALA A 670 -25.02 -10.47 13.58
CA ALA A 670 -23.90 -10.11 14.43
C ALA A 670 -24.36 -9.51 15.78
N ASP A 671 -25.48 -8.77 15.78
CA ASP A 671 -26.07 -8.19 16.98
C ASP A 671 -26.92 -9.17 17.81
N VAL A 672 -27.41 -10.27 17.23
CA VAL A 672 -28.30 -11.24 17.90
C VAL A 672 -27.57 -12.52 18.30
N ALA A 673 -26.38 -12.82 17.76
CA ALA A 673 -25.54 -13.97 18.11
C ALA A 673 -24.95 -13.91 19.55
N HIS A 674 -25.76 -13.48 20.52
CA HIS A 674 -25.39 -13.08 21.87
C HIS A 674 -25.80 -14.04 23.02
N PRO A 675 -26.25 -15.28 22.78
CA PRO A 675 -25.97 -16.34 23.74
C PRO A 675 -25.27 -17.54 23.10
N ASP A 676 -24.49 -18.25 23.91
CA ASP A 676 -23.58 -19.37 23.62
C ASP A 676 -23.91 -20.15 22.33
N PRO A 677 -23.03 -20.09 21.31
CA PRO A 677 -21.66 -20.58 21.48
C PRO A 677 -20.57 -19.64 20.90
N SER A 678 -19.29 -19.97 21.12
CA SER A 678 -18.14 -19.17 20.67
C SER A 678 -18.14 -18.94 19.14
N PRO A 679 -17.54 -17.86 18.60
CA PRO A 679 -17.46 -17.63 17.15
C PRO A 679 -16.85 -18.81 16.37
N GLY A 680 -16.01 -19.62 17.00
CA GLY A 680 -15.48 -20.86 16.42
C GLY A 680 -16.51 -21.98 16.34
N GLN A 681 -17.47 -22.04 17.26
CA GLN A 681 -18.63 -22.94 17.16
C GLN A 681 -19.66 -22.42 16.16
N SER A 682 -19.78 -21.10 15.94
CA SER A 682 -20.55 -20.55 14.81
C SER A 682 -19.87 -20.84 13.47
N LEU A 683 -18.54 -20.78 13.42
CA LEU A 683 -17.74 -21.18 12.26
C LEU A 683 -17.78 -22.70 12.04
N LEU A 684 -17.71 -23.53 13.08
CA LEU A 684 -17.89 -24.99 12.99
C LEU A 684 -19.34 -25.40 12.75
N ALA A 685 -20.34 -24.61 13.13
CA ALA A 685 -21.72 -24.85 12.75
C ALA A 685 -21.96 -24.46 11.28
N ALA A 686 -21.33 -23.36 10.82
CA ALA A 686 -21.37 -22.92 9.43
C ALA A 686 -20.56 -23.84 8.49
N LEU A 687 -19.41 -24.35 8.93
CA LEU A 687 -18.56 -25.31 8.20
C LEU A 687 -19.02 -26.77 8.42
N GLY A 688 -19.56 -27.09 9.58
CA GLY A 688 -20.08 -28.41 9.94
C GLY A 688 -21.38 -28.76 9.23
N ALA A 689 -22.15 -27.76 8.79
CA ALA A 689 -23.24 -27.97 7.83
C ALA A 689 -22.73 -28.38 6.44
N THR A 690 -21.48 -28.06 6.09
CA THR A 690 -20.81 -28.47 4.85
C THR A 690 -20.10 -29.83 4.99
N LEU A 691 -19.72 -30.23 6.21
CA LEU A 691 -19.05 -31.50 6.54
C LEU A 691 -19.99 -32.62 7.02
N LYS A 692 -21.31 -32.41 6.97
CA LYS A 692 -22.32 -33.40 7.39
C LYS A 692 -22.54 -34.53 6.36
N ASN A 693 -21.45 -35.14 5.90
CA ASN A 693 -21.50 -36.40 5.15
C ASN A 693 -20.71 -37.54 5.80
N ASP A 694 -19.89 -37.33 6.85
CA ASP A 694 -19.13 -38.46 7.40
C ASP A 694 -19.45 -38.87 8.85
N TRP A 695 -19.77 -38.01 9.82
CA TRP A 695 -20.05 -38.48 11.19
C TRP A 695 -21.38 -37.97 11.76
N GLY A 696 -22.34 -38.89 11.92
CA GLY A 696 -23.68 -38.62 12.40
C GLY A 696 -23.75 -38.27 13.89
N ALA A 697 -24.28 -37.09 14.19
CA ALA A 697 -25.05 -36.76 15.41
C ALA A 697 -25.80 -35.42 15.23
N ASP A 698 -26.89 -35.26 15.98
CA ASP A 698 -27.98 -34.31 15.74
C ASP A 698 -27.84 -32.97 16.49
N ALA A 699 -28.37 -31.88 15.91
CA ALA A 699 -28.34 -30.53 16.48
C ALA A 699 -29.71 -29.85 16.34
N ASN A 700 -30.63 -30.19 17.24
CA ASN A 700 -31.89 -29.49 17.40
C ASN A 700 -31.70 -28.33 18.39
N ASP A 701 -31.40 -27.14 17.87
CA ASP A 701 -31.88 -25.84 18.41
C ASP A 701 -31.45 -24.61 17.57
N LEU A 702 -31.08 -24.79 16.30
CA LEU A 702 -30.67 -23.69 15.41
C LEU A 702 -31.50 -23.62 14.11
N ALA A 703 -32.77 -24.03 14.15
CA ALA A 703 -33.55 -24.34 12.94
C ALA A 703 -34.23 -23.15 12.22
N GLY A 704 -34.27 -21.94 12.79
CA GLY A 704 -35.01 -20.82 12.20
C GLY A 704 -34.29 -20.13 11.03
N SER A 705 -33.03 -19.75 11.26
CA SER A 705 -32.20 -18.97 10.32
C SER A 705 -31.35 -19.84 9.39
N LEU A 706 -31.01 -21.06 9.81
CA LEU A 706 -30.33 -22.05 8.97
C LEU A 706 -31.25 -22.69 7.92
N ASN A 707 -32.56 -22.78 8.14
CA ASN A 707 -33.47 -23.34 7.13
C ASN A 707 -33.51 -22.48 5.87
N GLY A 708 -33.41 -21.15 5.96
CA GLY A 708 -33.31 -20.28 4.78
C GLY A 708 -31.98 -20.45 4.03
N LEU A 709 -30.88 -20.60 4.76
CA LEU A 709 -29.53 -20.80 4.18
C LEU A 709 -29.38 -22.22 3.62
N MET A 710 -29.99 -23.23 4.25
CA MET A 710 -30.07 -24.62 3.78
C MET A 710 -31.04 -24.80 2.60
N GLU A 711 -32.13 -24.04 2.52
CA GLU A 711 -32.98 -23.96 1.33
C GLU A 711 -32.22 -23.34 0.15
N ILE A 712 -31.42 -22.29 0.38
CA ILE A 712 -30.53 -21.70 -0.64
C ILE A 712 -29.44 -22.70 -1.05
N VAL A 713 -28.83 -23.42 -0.11
CA VAL A 713 -27.80 -24.43 -0.40
C VAL A 713 -28.40 -25.68 -1.08
N ARG A 714 -29.60 -26.13 -0.70
CA ARG A 714 -30.35 -27.21 -1.39
C ARG A 714 -30.77 -26.77 -2.79
N ALA A 715 -31.34 -25.57 -2.93
CA ALA A 715 -31.63 -24.98 -4.24
C ALA A 715 -30.37 -24.75 -5.07
N SER A 716 -29.20 -24.51 -4.44
CA SER A 716 -27.90 -24.42 -5.11
C SER A 716 -27.37 -25.78 -5.56
N LYS A 717 -27.62 -26.87 -4.82
CA LYS A 717 -27.31 -28.25 -5.24
C LYS A 717 -28.20 -28.68 -6.40
N ASP A 718 -29.48 -28.28 -6.39
CA ASP A 718 -30.39 -28.48 -7.52
C ASP A 718 -30.02 -27.59 -8.73
N LEU A 719 -29.35 -26.44 -8.52
CA LEU A 719 -28.76 -25.61 -9.59
C LEU A 719 -27.39 -26.11 -10.06
N ALA A 720 -26.61 -26.75 -9.19
CA ALA A 720 -25.28 -27.30 -9.49
C ALA A 720 -25.35 -28.71 -10.10
N GLY A 721 -26.50 -29.39 -9.99
CA GLY A 721 -26.78 -30.68 -10.64
C GLY A 721 -26.82 -30.60 -12.17
N SER A 722 -26.88 -29.41 -12.77
CA SER A 722 -26.63 -29.21 -14.19
C SER A 722 -25.12 -29.05 -14.43
N LEU A 723 -24.43 -30.18 -14.59
CA LEU A 723 -23.10 -30.22 -15.22
C LEU A 723 -23.20 -29.61 -16.62
N GLY A 724 -22.89 -28.32 -16.73
CA GLY A 724 -22.83 -27.61 -18.00
C GLY A 724 -22.99 -26.11 -17.80
N GLY A 725 -21.85 -25.41 -17.64
CA GLY A 725 -21.55 -24.05 -18.15
C GLY A 725 -22.51 -22.86 -17.98
N ASP A 726 -23.74 -23.02 -17.52
CA ASP A 726 -24.75 -21.96 -17.58
C ASP A 726 -24.81 -21.14 -16.28
N PRO A 727 -24.91 -19.80 -16.37
CA PRO A 727 -25.01 -18.94 -15.21
C PRO A 727 -26.32 -19.19 -14.43
N PRO A 728 -26.31 -19.07 -13.09
CA PRO A 728 -27.51 -19.21 -12.26
C PRO A 728 -28.67 -18.33 -12.77
N ASN A 729 -29.91 -18.83 -12.78
CA ASN A 729 -31.05 -18.00 -13.16
C ASN A 729 -31.33 -16.94 -12.07
N LEU A 730 -30.96 -15.68 -12.36
CA LEU A 730 -31.10 -14.55 -11.44
C LEU A 730 -32.55 -14.33 -10.95
N GLN A 731 -33.55 -14.52 -11.82
CA GLN A 731 -34.96 -14.36 -11.44
C GLN A 731 -35.39 -15.45 -10.45
N LYS A 732 -34.96 -16.70 -10.66
CA LYS A 732 -35.23 -17.81 -9.74
C LYS A 732 -34.56 -17.57 -8.38
N LEU A 733 -33.32 -17.10 -8.38
CA LEU A 733 -32.58 -16.79 -7.16
C LEU A 733 -33.21 -15.63 -6.37
N LEU A 734 -33.61 -14.56 -7.05
CA LEU A 734 -34.31 -13.42 -6.43
C LEU A 734 -35.68 -13.81 -5.86
N SER A 735 -36.38 -14.77 -6.49
CA SER A 735 -37.65 -15.29 -5.98
C SER A 735 -37.48 -16.12 -4.71
N LEU A 736 -36.43 -16.94 -4.63
CA LEU A 736 -36.07 -17.76 -3.45
C LEU A 736 -35.58 -16.90 -2.28
N LEU A 737 -34.86 -15.81 -2.55
CA LEU A 737 -34.38 -14.86 -1.55
C LEU A 737 -35.47 -13.91 -1.02
N GLY A 738 -36.73 -14.08 -1.42
CA GLY A 738 -37.84 -13.22 -1.00
C GLY A 738 -37.76 -11.78 -1.54
N ALA A 739 -36.85 -11.49 -2.47
CA ALA A 739 -36.60 -10.15 -2.99
C ALA A 739 -37.70 -9.66 -3.97
N ALA A 740 -38.68 -10.51 -4.31
CA ALA A 740 -39.81 -10.15 -5.16
C ALA A 740 -40.87 -9.24 -4.47
N LYS A 741 -40.65 -8.80 -3.23
CA LYS A 741 -41.55 -7.86 -2.51
C LYS A 741 -40.87 -6.56 -2.04
N ALA A 742 -39.80 -6.13 -2.70
CA ALA A 742 -39.37 -4.73 -2.59
C ALA A 742 -40.09 -3.91 -3.67
N GLY A 743 -41.19 -3.25 -3.31
CA GLY A 743 -41.82 -2.23 -4.15
C GLY A 743 -40.84 -1.09 -4.48
N PRO A 744 -41.14 -0.23 -5.47
CA PRO A 744 -40.25 0.85 -5.89
C PRO A 744 -40.13 1.90 -4.78
N GLY A 745 -39.19 1.68 -3.86
CA GLY A 745 -38.91 2.53 -2.73
C GLY A 745 -37.78 3.50 -3.04
N LYS A 746 -38.17 4.70 -3.46
CA LYS A 746 -37.45 5.99 -3.42
C LYS A 746 -35.94 5.95 -3.71
N GLN A 747 -35.60 6.43 -4.90
CA GLN A 747 -34.40 7.25 -5.08
C GLN A 747 -34.32 8.28 -3.94
N ALA A 748 -33.17 8.36 -3.29
CA ALA A 748 -32.78 9.45 -2.41
C ALA A 748 -31.26 9.66 -2.60
N PRO A 749 -30.78 10.87 -2.33
CA PRO A 749 -29.99 11.71 -3.24
C PRO A 749 -28.53 11.29 -3.45
#